data_AF-A0A932ARN6-F1
#
_entry.id   AF-A0A932ARN6-F1
#
_cell.length_a   1.000
_cell.length_b   1.000
_cell.length_c   1.000
_cell.angle_alpha   90.00
_cell.angle_beta   90.00
_cell.angle_gamma   90.00
#
_symmetry.space_group_name_H-M   'P 1'
#
loop_
_entity.id
_entity.type
_entity.pdbx_description
1 polymer ?
#
loop_
_entity_poly.entity_id
_entity_poly.type
_entity_poly.pdbx_seq_one_letter_code
_entity_poly.pdbx_strand_id
1 'polypeptide(L)'
;MPGAEPLPEVDLAALAARSADPARVDAFLGALPSAAAARLEADTGLAAAAVAAAAASRHLARVVASGADAALDVLDQLDRRPAVDATSVDGLRRWRDLEQLRIATLDLTGRSTFEDTVLALSDLAADVLTAAVGMAGATELAVIGMGKLGGREINYSSDVDVVLVAPDGDPRHVQSARRLVTLAGAVVRIDTALRPEGRDGPVVRSLAAYDAHWRRWAEPWEFQALLKARGVAGNEALARRFERLAARRLWSRSFSADDLRSLRALKRRGELAASHGGRPDRWELKRSPGGIRDIEFAAQLLQLVHGQHDPELRVRATLPALVQLAAGGYVAEEDAAWLGRAYRHLRRLEHAVQLDDDRQTHSLPADARERHRVARVVGYRDRPRSSALEELDAELAACRAAVRATHERLYFRPLLEAFSGTRAPLSAQAAAARLAAFGFTDVDRTRQAVTELSRGLTRSSRLMQQLLPLLLDWLSATADPDLGLLALRRLTTGPTRAMELATAFRESPETARRACTVLGSSRRLGDLLVRHPDLIDALGTSGDASPGDRGEAAKAARDTIVGRQGGAVRRALGRHVDRAVLRIAADDLLGDADDRSVGRRLTTTADAALDALVDAAGAHDRGHDGGHDRGLDGANGLGGAPVPEPVPVPVPVPVAVIALGRFGGRELSYASDLDVAFVHAGGDHGDARAAERTVARLVRTLRDGDDLLAAVDVDLRPEGRAGPLVRTVEGYLSYFERWAEPWERLAWTRARPAAGDLGLAEDLLGALRPRLEARPTGDELRSLRRIKARAEAERIPPGEDPDFHLKLGPGGLTDVELCVQLLQLQHGVVTAGTTTAEGIAALAAAGVLNAAEAGALADAHRFCASARNRWTLLRGARGDALPSGDDLARLARSLATSPSGLRDEFRRVTRRARRVVERRFYGTAPPAPGGRASPRP
;
A
#
# COMPACT_ATOMS: atom_id res chain seq x y z
N MET A 1 15.52 -14.18 -44.89
CA MET A 1 14.90 -14.21 -46.23
C MET A 1 16.01 -14.06 -47.26
N PRO A 2 16.23 -15.02 -48.17
CA PRO A 2 17.18 -14.85 -49.28
C PRO A 2 16.50 -14.15 -50.46
N GLY A 3 17.22 -13.26 -51.13
CA GLY A 3 16.85 -12.65 -52.42
C GLY A 3 16.01 -11.36 -52.29
N ALA A 4 16.67 -10.22 -52.07
CA ALA A 4 16.05 -8.92 -52.31
C ALA A 4 16.03 -8.67 -53.82
N GLU A 5 14.84 -8.57 -54.42
CA GLU A 5 14.66 -7.92 -55.72
C GLU A 5 15.25 -6.50 -55.66
N PRO A 6 15.90 -6.00 -56.73
CA PRO A 6 16.37 -4.62 -56.76
C PRO A 6 15.16 -3.69 -56.60
N LEU A 7 15.18 -2.86 -55.56
CA LEU A 7 14.17 -1.82 -55.34
C LEU A 7 14.09 -0.96 -56.62
N PRO A 8 12.89 -0.58 -57.11
CA PRO A 8 12.78 0.37 -58.21
C PRO A 8 13.56 1.64 -57.87
N GLU A 9 14.21 2.28 -58.86
CA GLU A 9 14.85 3.59 -58.68
C GLU A 9 13.82 4.56 -58.08
N VAL A 10 13.95 4.84 -56.78
CA VAL A 10 13.08 5.77 -56.07
C VAL A 10 13.84 7.08 -55.95
N ASP A 11 13.37 8.09 -56.67
CA ASP A 11 13.82 9.47 -56.54
C ASP A 11 13.60 9.99 -55.09
N LEU A 12 14.52 10.85 -54.63
CA LEU A 12 14.50 11.57 -53.35
C LEU A 12 13.11 12.13 -52.97
N ALA A 13 12.35 12.69 -53.92
CA ALA A 13 10.99 13.20 -53.67
C ALA A 13 10.02 12.09 -53.25
N ALA A 14 10.12 10.91 -53.86
CA ALA A 14 9.30 9.75 -53.50
C ALA A 14 9.75 9.11 -52.17
N LEU A 15 11.03 9.21 -51.80
CA LEU A 15 11.49 8.86 -50.46
C LEU A 15 10.92 9.81 -49.40
N ALA A 16 10.98 11.12 -49.63
CA ALA A 16 10.43 12.14 -48.74
C ALA A 16 8.93 11.97 -48.51
N ALA A 17 8.14 11.79 -49.58
CA ALA A 17 6.69 11.60 -49.50
C ALA A 17 6.28 10.34 -48.69
N ARG A 18 7.09 9.28 -48.73
CA ARG A 18 6.83 8.02 -48.01
C ARG A 18 7.47 7.98 -46.62
N SER A 19 8.17 9.04 -46.21
CA SER A 19 8.81 9.13 -44.89
C SER A 19 7.80 9.30 -43.75
N ALA A 20 8.22 9.07 -42.51
CA ALA A 20 7.36 9.19 -41.33
C ALA A 20 6.81 10.61 -41.08
N ASP A 21 7.48 11.64 -41.61
CA ASP A 21 7.11 13.05 -41.48
C ASP A 21 7.55 13.81 -42.75
N PRO A 22 6.75 13.76 -43.84
CA PRO A 22 7.15 14.34 -45.13
C PRO A 22 7.45 15.84 -45.04
N ALA A 23 6.60 16.61 -44.34
CA ALA A 23 6.78 18.05 -44.18
C ALA A 23 8.11 18.40 -43.51
N ARG A 24 8.56 17.58 -42.54
CA ARG A 24 9.87 17.75 -41.91
C ARG A 24 11.01 17.42 -42.85
N VAL A 25 10.88 16.35 -43.64
CA VAL A 25 11.91 15.98 -44.62
C VAL A 25 12.04 17.08 -45.66
N ASP A 26 10.95 17.65 -46.16
CA ASP A 26 10.97 18.77 -47.10
C ASP A 26 11.69 19.98 -46.53
N ALA A 27 11.39 20.34 -45.26
CA ALA A 27 12.08 21.42 -44.57
C ALA A 27 13.57 21.14 -44.34
N PHE A 28 13.93 19.88 -44.05
CA PHE A 28 15.31 19.43 -43.91
C PHE A 28 16.08 19.55 -45.23
N LEU A 29 15.53 19.02 -46.33
CA LEU A 29 16.15 19.10 -47.65
C LEU A 29 16.34 20.55 -48.10
N GLY A 30 15.36 21.42 -47.85
CA GLY A 30 15.45 22.85 -48.15
C GLY A 30 16.48 23.62 -47.31
N ALA A 31 16.92 23.06 -46.18
CA ALA A 31 17.94 23.65 -45.31
C ALA A 31 19.37 23.17 -45.62
N LEU A 32 19.55 22.17 -46.48
CA LEU A 32 20.87 21.64 -46.82
C LEU A 32 21.64 22.58 -47.77
N PRO A 33 22.98 22.68 -47.64
CA PRO A 33 23.81 23.31 -48.66
C PRO A 33 23.65 22.62 -50.02
N SER A 34 23.74 23.37 -51.12
CA SER A 34 23.52 22.83 -52.48
C SER A 34 24.43 21.63 -52.82
N ALA A 35 25.67 21.62 -52.34
CA ALA A 35 26.59 20.50 -52.53
C ALA A 35 26.12 19.22 -51.80
N ALA A 36 25.55 19.36 -50.60
CA ALA A 36 24.98 18.24 -49.85
C ALA A 36 23.71 17.71 -50.52
N ALA A 37 22.84 18.59 -51.01
CA ALA A 37 21.64 18.21 -51.75
C ALA A 37 21.98 17.40 -53.02
N ALA A 38 22.95 17.87 -53.81
CA ALA A 38 23.44 17.15 -55.00
C ALA A 38 24.01 15.76 -54.67
N ARG A 39 24.70 15.58 -53.51
CA ARG A 39 25.15 14.26 -53.06
C ARG A 39 23.98 13.31 -52.77
N LEU A 40 22.91 13.81 -52.16
CA LEU A 40 21.72 12.99 -51.89
C LEU A 40 20.98 12.62 -53.18
N GLU A 41 20.87 13.54 -54.14
CA GLU A 41 20.24 13.25 -55.44
C GLU A 41 21.01 12.21 -56.26
N ALA A 42 22.33 12.15 -56.10
CA ALA A 42 23.20 11.22 -56.83
C ALA A 42 23.24 9.80 -56.26
N ASP A 43 22.86 9.59 -54.99
CA ASP A 43 22.91 8.28 -54.33
C ASP A 43 21.62 7.98 -53.55
N THR A 44 20.82 7.06 -54.07
CA THR A 44 19.54 6.65 -53.47
C THR A 44 19.69 6.00 -52.09
N GLY A 45 20.78 5.29 -51.84
CA GLY A 45 21.07 4.65 -50.55
C GLY A 45 21.36 5.69 -49.48
N LEU A 46 22.23 6.66 -49.81
CA LEU A 46 22.53 7.80 -48.96
C LEU A 46 21.30 8.69 -48.71
N ALA A 47 20.51 8.95 -49.75
CA ALA A 47 19.22 9.65 -49.65
C ALA A 47 18.27 8.94 -48.68
N ALA A 48 18.10 7.63 -48.82
CA ALA A 48 17.22 6.85 -47.94
C ALA A 48 17.67 6.91 -46.47
N ALA A 49 18.98 6.84 -46.22
CA ALA A 49 19.57 6.98 -44.89
C ALA A 49 19.30 8.38 -44.28
N ALA A 50 19.57 9.45 -45.05
CA ALA A 50 19.35 10.83 -44.61
C ALA A 50 17.86 11.13 -44.36
N VAL A 51 16.98 10.70 -45.26
CA VAL A 51 15.52 10.85 -45.13
C VAL A 51 15.00 10.09 -43.91
N ALA A 52 15.46 8.86 -43.67
CA ALA A 52 15.05 8.09 -42.49
C ALA A 52 15.43 8.80 -41.19
N ALA A 53 16.69 9.27 -41.09
CA ALA A 53 17.17 10.02 -39.92
C ALA A 53 16.38 11.33 -39.70
N ALA A 54 16.21 12.12 -40.77
CA ALA A 54 15.51 13.40 -40.69
C ALA A 54 14.02 13.23 -40.34
N ALA A 55 13.33 12.27 -40.96
CA ALA A 55 11.91 11.99 -40.67
C ALA A 55 11.68 11.54 -39.23
N ALA A 56 12.60 10.75 -38.68
CA ALA A 56 12.51 10.25 -37.32
C ALA A 56 12.91 11.30 -36.26
N SER A 57 13.86 12.19 -36.58
CA SER A 57 14.48 13.05 -35.57
C SER A 57 14.82 14.47 -36.05
N ARG A 58 14.28 15.44 -35.32
CA ARG A 58 14.68 16.85 -35.40
C ARG A 58 16.13 17.05 -34.97
N HIS A 59 16.60 16.30 -33.97
CA HIS A 59 17.99 16.38 -33.55
C HIS A 59 18.94 15.90 -34.65
N LEU A 60 18.70 14.71 -35.22
CA LEU A 60 19.56 14.18 -36.30
C LEU A 60 19.52 15.05 -37.56
N ALA A 61 18.35 15.59 -37.92
CA ALA A 61 18.23 16.53 -39.03
C ALA A 61 19.15 17.76 -38.84
N ARG A 62 19.24 18.30 -37.61
CA ARG A 62 20.14 19.41 -37.28
C ARG A 62 21.62 18.98 -37.29
N VAL A 63 21.94 17.77 -36.83
CA VAL A 63 23.31 17.23 -36.91
C VAL A 63 23.77 17.17 -38.37
N VAL A 64 22.93 16.65 -39.26
CA VAL A 64 23.23 16.60 -40.69
C VAL A 64 23.30 17.99 -41.30
N ALA A 65 22.37 18.89 -40.99
CA ALA A 65 22.37 20.24 -41.58
C ALA A 65 23.56 21.12 -41.13
N SER A 66 24.00 20.99 -39.88
CA SER A 66 25.09 21.80 -39.31
C SER A 66 26.50 21.30 -39.64
N GLY A 67 26.63 20.02 -40.03
CA GLY A 67 27.90 19.37 -40.33
C GLY A 67 27.81 18.44 -41.54
N ALA A 68 27.19 18.91 -42.62
CA ALA A 68 26.74 18.09 -43.75
C ALA A 68 27.79 17.14 -44.31
N ASP A 69 29.01 17.60 -44.61
CA ASP A 69 30.02 16.72 -45.22
C ASP A 69 30.36 15.52 -44.33
N ALA A 70 30.72 15.77 -43.06
CA ALA A 70 31.06 14.70 -42.12
C ALA A 70 29.88 13.79 -41.79
N ALA A 71 28.67 14.36 -41.70
CA ALA A 71 27.46 13.58 -41.44
C ALA A 71 27.08 12.69 -42.64
N LEU A 72 27.17 13.20 -43.86
CA LEU A 72 26.91 12.42 -45.08
C LEU A 72 27.97 11.35 -45.28
N ASP A 73 29.25 11.61 -44.96
CA ASP A 73 30.30 10.59 -45.02
C ASP A 73 30.02 9.42 -44.04
N VAL A 74 29.46 9.72 -42.86
CA VAL A 74 29.02 8.71 -41.91
C VAL A 74 27.80 7.91 -42.43
N LEU A 75 26.84 8.59 -43.06
CA LEU A 75 25.66 7.94 -43.63
C LEU A 75 25.99 7.10 -44.88
N ASP A 76 27.02 7.47 -45.63
CA ASP A 76 27.55 6.72 -46.76
C ASP A 76 28.29 5.46 -46.28
N GLN A 77 28.96 5.53 -45.13
CA GLN A 77 29.79 4.46 -44.57
C GLN A 77 29.24 3.93 -43.23
N LEU A 78 27.97 3.55 -43.17
CA LEU A 78 27.31 3.11 -41.92
C LEU A 78 28.00 1.93 -41.20
N ASP A 79 28.70 1.07 -41.95
CA ASP A 79 29.45 -0.06 -41.40
C ASP A 79 30.78 0.35 -40.74
N ARG A 80 31.20 1.62 -40.90
CA ARG A 80 32.43 2.17 -40.35
C ARG A 80 32.13 3.14 -39.21
N ARG A 81 32.67 2.82 -38.04
CA ARG A 81 32.59 3.70 -36.87
C ARG A 81 33.52 4.93 -37.03
N PRO A 82 33.05 6.17 -36.79
CA PRO A 82 33.91 7.35 -36.76
C PRO A 82 34.92 7.27 -35.60
N ALA A 83 36.13 7.77 -35.84
CA ALA A 83 37.19 7.80 -34.83
C ALA A 83 36.87 8.80 -33.71
N VAL A 84 37.11 8.40 -32.45
CA VAL A 84 36.86 9.24 -31.26
C VAL A 84 37.76 10.47 -31.27
N ASP A 85 37.15 11.67 -31.30
CA ASP A 85 37.87 12.94 -31.13
C ASP A 85 37.90 13.34 -29.64
N ALA A 86 38.95 12.91 -28.94
CA ALA A 86 39.16 13.24 -27.53
C ALA A 86 40.06 14.48 -27.30
N THR A 87 40.28 15.30 -28.33
CA THR A 87 41.19 16.47 -28.24
C THR A 87 40.57 17.63 -27.44
N SER A 88 39.24 17.74 -27.45
CA SER A 88 38.48 18.80 -26.80
C SER A 88 37.07 18.33 -26.46
N VAL A 89 36.38 19.04 -25.56
CA VAL A 89 34.97 18.71 -25.23
C VAL A 89 34.07 18.86 -26.47
N ASP A 90 34.32 19.87 -27.29
CA ASP A 90 33.52 20.09 -28.51
C ASP A 90 33.83 19.06 -29.61
N GLY A 91 35.08 18.60 -29.71
CA GLY A 91 35.44 17.45 -30.53
C GLY A 91 34.68 16.20 -30.13
N LEU A 92 34.66 15.91 -28.81
CA LEU A 92 33.97 14.74 -28.27
C LEU A 92 32.45 14.82 -28.46
N ARG A 93 31.85 16.02 -28.33
CA ARG A 93 30.43 16.26 -28.65
C ARG A 93 30.11 15.99 -30.12
N ARG A 94 30.91 16.53 -31.04
CA ARG A 94 30.73 16.30 -32.48
C ARG A 94 30.85 14.81 -32.82
N TRP A 95 31.85 14.13 -32.28
CA TRP A 95 31.99 12.69 -32.45
C TRP A 95 30.78 11.92 -31.91
N ARG A 96 30.29 12.27 -30.71
CA ARG A 96 29.09 11.66 -30.10
C ARG A 96 27.89 11.81 -31.03
N ASP A 97 27.65 13.01 -31.55
CA ASP A 97 26.51 13.30 -32.43
C ASP A 97 26.60 12.49 -33.74
N LEU A 98 27.80 12.38 -34.34
CA LEU A 98 28.03 11.59 -35.54
C LEU A 98 27.86 10.08 -35.31
N GLU A 99 28.38 9.55 -34.19
CA GLU A 99 28.22 8.13 -33.86
C GLU A 99 26.75 7.81 -33.50
N GLN A 100 26.06 8.72 -32.80
CA GLN A 100 24.63 8.58 -32.52
C GLN A 100 23.81 8.62 -33.82
N LEU A 101 24.16 9.46 -34.80
CA LEU A 101 23.58 9.45 -36.15
C LEU A 101 23.78 8.10 -36.83
N ARG A 102 25.00 7.55 -36.83
CA ARG A 102 25.29 6.25 -37.43
C ARG A 102 24.44 5.13 -36.81
N ILE A 103 24.42 5.06 -35.48
CA ILE A 103 23.64 4.05 -34.73
C ILE A 103 22.15 4.19 -35.02
N ALA A 104 21.62 5.42 -34.97
CA ALA A 104 20.22 5.68 -35.24
C ALA A 104 19.81 5.31 -36.66
N THR A 105 20.63 5.60 -37.66
CA THR A 105 20.33 5.24 -39.04
C THR A 105 20.35 3.73 -39.26
N LEU A 106 21.30 3.00 -38.66
CA LEU A 106 21.32 1.53 -38.70
C LEU A 106 20.03 0.93 -38.12
N ASP A 107 19.57 1.48 -36.99
CA ASP A 107 18.34 1.07 -36.31
C ASP A 107 17.09 1.38 -37.15
N LEU A 108 16.95 2.62 -37.61
CA LEU A 108 15.80 3.11 -38.39
C LEU A 108 15.66 2.43 -39.76
N THR A 109 16.77 1.98 -40.35
CA THR A 109 16.78 1.27 -41.65
C THR A 109 16.69 -0.25 -41.51
N GLY A 110 16.64 -0.78 -40.28
CA GLY A 110 16.56 -2.22 -40.01
C GLY A 110 17.86 -2.97 -40.31
N ARG A 111 19.00 -2.27 -40.38
CA ARG A 111 20.35 -2.84 -40.57
C ARG A 111 20.98 -3.33 -39.26
N SER A 112 20.47 -2.92 -38.10
CA SER A 112 20.86 -3.45 -36.78
C SER A 112 19.68 -4.08 -36.05
N THR A 113 19.96 -5.07 -35.20
CA THR A 113 18.95 -5.55 -34.25
C THR A 113 18.81 -4.59 -33.08
N PHE A 114 17.72 -4.71 -32.30
CA PHE A 114 17.54 -3.91 -31.09
C PHE A 114 18.70 -4.10 -30.10
N GLU A 115 19.16 -5.33 -29.94
CA GLU A 115 20.28 -5.71 -29.09
C GLU A 115 21.58 -5.03 -29.55
N ASP A 116 21.87 -5.05 -30.85
CA ASP A 116 23.04 -4.36 -31.41
C ASP A 116 22.97 -2.84 -31.18
N THR A 117 21.79 -2.24 -31.36
CA THR A 117 21.56 -0.81 -31.13
C THR A 117 21.86 -0.42 -29.68
N VAL A 118 21.30 -1.13 -28.68
CA VAL A 118 21.54 -0.80 -27.27
C VAL A 118 22.97 -1.08 -26.82
N LEU A 119 23.64 -2.07 -27.42
CA LEU A 119 25.07 -2.33 -27.21
C LEU A 119 25.91 -1.17 -27.75
N ALA A 120 25.66 -0.74 -28.99
CA ALA A 120 26.38 0.36 -29.61
C ALA A 120 26.20 1.69 -28.86
N LEU A 121 24.99 1.99 -28.38
CA LEU A 121 24.73 3.17 -27.54
C LEU A 121 25.47 3.09 -26.19
N SER A 122 25.57 1.89 -25.62
CA SER A 122 26.29 1.67 -24.35
C SER A 122 27.79 1.83 -24.53
N ASP A 123 28.32 1.42 -25.69
CA ASP A 123 29.73 1.56 -26.05
C ASP A 123 30.06 3.02 -26.37
N LEU A 124 29.17 3.76 -27.07
CA LEU A 124 29.27 5.22 -27.23
C LEU A 124 29.40 5.93 -25.88
N ALA A 125 28.55 5.60 -24.91
CA ALA A 125 28.61 6.21 -23.58
C ALA A 125 29.91 5.84 -22.83
N ALA A 126 30.39 4.60 -22.96
CA ALA A 126 31.65 4.17 -22.37
C ALA A 126 32.87 4.88 -22.99
N ASP A 127 32.85 5.17 -24.28
CA ASP A 127 33.91 5.91 -24.96
C ASP A 127 33.94 7.39 -24.57
N VAL A 128 32.77 8.03 -24.41
CA VAL A 128 32.70 9.39 -23.83
C VAL A 128 33.34 9.40 -22.44
N LEU A 129 33.02 8.41 -21.59
CA LEU A 129 33.60 8.30 -20.26
C LEU A 129 35.11 8.04 -20.31
N THR A 130 35.59 7.21 -21.24
CA THR A 130 37.01 6.91 -21.43
C THR A 130 37.80 8.15 -21.88
N ALA A 131 37.26 8.91 -22.84
CA ALA A 131 37.84 10.18 -23.26
C ALA A 131 37.87 11.19 -22.11
N ALA A 132 36.76 11.32 -21.35
CA ALA A 132 36.69 12.20 -20.19
C ALA A 132 37.68 11.81 -19.07
N VAL A 133 37.92 10.51 -18.84
CA VAL A 133 38.96 10.02 -17.92
C VAL A 133 40.34 10.53 -18.33
N GLY A 134 40.68 10.40 -19.63
CA GLY A 134 41.96 10.87 -20.17
C GLY A 134 42.13 12.38 -20.01
N MET A 135 41.13 13.14 -20.44
CA MET A 135 41.13 14.62 -20.34
C MET A 135 41.16 15.13 -18.89
N ALA A 136 40.59 14.38 -17.94
CA ALA A 136 40.60 14.74 -16.53
C ALA A 136 41.91 14.38 -15.80
N GLY A 137 42.78 13.55 -16.40
CA GLY A 137 43.91 12.95 -15.67
C GLY A 137 43.44 11.99 -14.58
N ALA A 138 42.35 11.26 -14.83
CA ALA A 138 41.67 10.40 -13.85
C ALA A 138 41.94 8.90 -14.07
N THR A 139 43.05 8.54 -14.71
CA THR A 139 43.36 7.16 -15.13
C THR A 139 43.52 6.17 -13.96
N GLU A 140 43.81 6.65 -12.76
CA GLU A 140 43.86 5.84 -11.54
C GLU A 140 42.48 5.48 -10.99
N LEU A 141 41.43 6.23 -11.36
CA LEU A 141 40.06 5.99 -10.93
C LEU A 141 39.40 4.91 -11.79
N ALA A 142 38.50 4.12 -11.21
CA ALA A 142 37.60 3.27 -11.96
C ALA A 142 36.21 3.92 -12.03
N VAL A 143 35.65 3.94 -13.24
CA VAL A 143 34.26 4.34 -13.50
C VAL A 143 33.42 3.08 -13.63
N ILE A 144 32.44 2.93 -12.75
CA ILE A 144 31.52 1.78 -12.75
C ILE A 144 30.18 2.26 -13.31
N GLY A 145 29.79 1.72 -14.46
CA GLY A 145 28.46 1.87 -15.01
C GLY A 145 27.43 1.11 -14.18
N MET A 146 26.33 1.79 -13.90
CA MET A 146 25.18 1.30 -13.16
C MET A 146 23.95 1.29 -14.08
N GLY A 147 22.82 0.81 -13.56
CA GLY A 147 21.54 0.87 -14.29
C GLY A 147 21.61 0.29 -15.71
N LYS A 148 21.08 1.02 -16.69
CA LYS A 148 21.06 0.58 -18.09
C LYS A 148 22.46 0.57 -18.73
N LEU A 149 23.37 1.49 -18.36
CA LEU A 149 24.74 1.51 -18.86
C LEU A 149 25.52 0.25 -18.42
N GLY A 150 25.41 -0.08 -17.13
CA GLY A 150 26.04 -1.26 -16.55
C GLY A 150 25.51 -2.57 -17.13
N GLY A 151 24.20 -2.60 -17.44
CA GLY A 151 23.53 -3.68 -18.16
C GLY A 151 23.80 -3.74 -19.66
N ARG A 152 24.53 -2.78 -20.25
CA ARG A 152 24.68 -2.60 -21.70
C ARG A 152 23.35 -2.57 -22.47
N GLU A 153 22.38 -1.87 -21.91
CA GLU A 153 21.01 -1.77 -22.44
C GLU A 153 20.49 -0.32 -22.40
N ILE A 154 21.35 0.68 -22.63
CA ILE A 154 21.01 2.12 -22.60
C ILE A 154 20.08 2.54 -23.76
N ASN A 155 19.36 3.66 -23.61
CA ASN A 155 18.61 4.29 -24.72
C ASN A 155 19.40 5.46 -25.32
N TYR A 156 18.89 5.99 -26.45
CA TYR A 156 19.38 7.22 -27.09
C TYR A 156 19.52 8.39 -26.11
N SER A 157 18.49 8.66 -25.29
CA SER A 157 18.52 9.75 -24.31
C SER A 157 18.24 9.24 -22.90
N SER A 158 19.22 8.55 -22.32
CA SER A 158 19.23 8.11 -20.91
C SER A 158 20.32 8.81 -20.10
N ASP A 159 20.10 8.87 -18.79
CA ASP A 159 21.18 9.22 -17.87
C ASP A 159 22.25 8.11 -17.87
N VAL A 160 23.50 8.54 -17.79
CA VAL A 160 24.69 7.70 -17.67
C VAL A 160 24.97 7.53 -16.19
N ASP A 161 24.27 6.57 -15.57
CA ASP A 161 24.40 6.25 -14.15
C ASP A 161 25.79 5.65 -13.86
N VAL A 162 26.59 6.31 -13.03
CA VAL A 162 27.92 5.81 -12.64
C VAL A 162 28.22 5.99 -11.16
N VAL A 163 29.11 5.13 -10.65
CA VAL A 163 29.79 5.35 -9.37
C VAL A 163 31.30 5.32 -9.58
N LEU A 164 32.03 6.14 -8.82
CA LEU A 164 33.48 6.28 -8.97
C LEU A 164 34.21 5.61 -7.81
N VAL A 165 35.30 4.93 -8.14
CA VAL A 165 36.15 4.20 -7.20
C VAL A 165 37.58 4.69 -7.33
N ALA A 166 38.21 4.98 -6.19
CA ALA A 166 39.62 5.37 -6.11
C ALA A 166 40.43 4.37 -5.26
N PRO A 167 41.76 4.30 -5.45
CA PRO A 167 42.68 3.84 -4.42
C PRO A 167 42.55 4.67 -3.12
N ASP A 168 42.89 4.10 -1.97
CA ASP A 168 42.86 4.84 -0.70
C ASP A 168 43.99 5.88 -0.63
N GLY A 169 43.71 7.05 -0.04
CA GLY A 169 44.74 7.92 0.54
C GLY A 169 45.21 9.14 -0.26
N ASP A 170 44.60 9.50 -1.39
CA ASP A 170 44.99 10.69 -2.18
C ASP A 170 43.84 11.68 -2.46
N PRO A 171 43.88 12.90 -1.90
CA PRO A 171 42.91 13.96 -2.19
C PRO A 171 42.79 14.35 -3.67
N ARG A 172 43.85 14.15 -4.48
CA ARG A 172 43.83 14.43 -5.93
C ARG A 172 42.76 13.64 -6.66
N HIS A 173 42.41 12.44 -6.17
CA HIS A 173 41.35 11.61 -6.74
C HIS A 173 39.99 12.30 -6.69
N VAL A 174 39.69 13.08 -5.65
CA VAL A 174 38.44 13.84 -5.55
C VAL A 174 38.38 14.95 -6.59
N GLN A 175 39.50 15.63 -6.83
CA GLN A 175 39.59 16.69 -7.83
C GLN A 175 39.45 16.12 -9.25
N SER A 176 40.18 15.05 -9.58
CA SER A 176 40.09 14.37 -10.87
C SER A 176 38.70 13.77 -11.11
N ALA A 177 38.06 13.22 -10.07
CA ALA A 177 36.68 12.72 -10.14
C ALA A 177 35.67 13.83 -10.47
N ARG A 178 35.75 14.98 -9.80
CA ARG A 178 34.89 16.15 -10.11
C ARG A 178 35.12 16.63 -11.54
N ARG A 179 36.37 16.74 -11.97
CA ARG A 179 36.72 17.15 -13.33
C ARG A 179 36.19 16.17 -14.38
N LEU A 180 36.32 14.87 -14.14
CA LEU A 180 35.73 13.81 -14.98
C LEU A 180 34.21 13.99 -15.10
N VAL A 181 33.51 14.18 -13.98
CA VAL A 181 32.05 14.37 -13.99
C VAL A 181 31.67 15.63 -14.76
N THR A 182 32.42 16.72 -14.61
CA THR A 182 32.18 17.96 -15.37
C THR A 182 32.42 17.77 -16.88
N LEU A 183 33.53 17.12 -17.26
CA LEU A 183 33.86 16.89 -18.67
C LEU A 183 32.89 15.93 -19.36
N ALA A 184 32.57 14.81 -18.71
CA ALA A 184 31.57 13.88 -19.21
C ALA A 184 30.19 14.53 -19.24
N GLY A 185 29.81 15.27 -18.19
CA GLY A 185 28.56 16.02 -18.07
C GLY A 185 28.36 17.10 -19.12
N ALA A 186 29.44 17.56 -19.75
CA ALA A 186 29.38 18.47 -20.87
C ALA A 186 28.95 17.78 -22.17
N VAL A 187 29.12 16.46 -22.30
CA VAL A 187 28.83 15.67 -23.52
C VAL A 187 27.59 14.80 -23.36
N VAL A 188 27.43 14.16 -22.20
CA VAL A 188 26.33 13.26 -21.87
C VAL A 188 25.72 13.62 -20.51
N ARG A 189 24.48 13.22 -20.28
CA ARG A 189 23.81 13.44 -18.98
C ARG A 189 24.29 12.40 -17.98
N ILE A 190 25.29 12.75 -17.18
CA ILE A 190 25.87 11.86 -16.17
C ILE A 190 25.13 11.96 -14.84
N ASP A 191 24.77 10.82 -14.24
CA ASP A 191 24.21 10.77 -12.89
C ASP A 191 25.13 9.94 -11.97
N THR A 192 25.39 10.48 -10.78
CA THR A 192 26.23 9.87 -9.74
C THR A 192 25.44 9.56 -8.47
N ALA A 193 24.10 9.69 -8.49
CA ALA A 193 23.24 9.59 -7.31
C ALA A 193 23.09 8.16 -6.75
N LEU A 194 23.50 7.12 -7.49
CA LEU A 194 23.49 5.74 -7.01
C LEU A 194 24.66 5.39 -6.06
N ARG A 195 25.52 6.36 -5.75
CA ARG A 195 26.58 6.20 -4.73
C ARG A 195 26.00 6.23 -3.31
N PRO A 196 26.68 5.64 -2.30
CA PRO A 196 26.26 5.75 -0.91
C PRO A 196 26.04 7.21 -0.48
N GLU A 197 24.99 7.43 0.30
CA GLU A 197 24.47 8.75 0.72
C GLU A 197 24.04 9.68 -0.45
N GLY A 198 23.91 9.14 -1.66
CA GLY A 198 23.40 9.85 -2.82
C GLY A 198 24.17 11.13 -3.13
N ARG A 199 23.45 12.23 -3.37
CA ARG A 199 24.04 13.53 -3.73
C ARG A 199 24.87 14.15 -2.60
N ASP A 200 24.57 13.80 -1.34
CA ASP A 200 25.24 14.34 -0.15
C ASP A 200 26.53 13.58 0.18
N GLY A 201 26.72 12.38 -0.38
CA GLY A 201 27.94 11.60 -0.21
C GLY A 201 29.10 12.06 -1.11
N PRO A 202 30.36 11.74 -0.76
CA PRO A 202 31.54 11.95 -1.61
C PRO A 202 31.37 11.35 -3.00
N VAL A 203 31.76 12.12 -4.02
CA VAL A 203 31.64 11.75 -5.45
C VAL A 203 32.47 10.52 -5.83
N VAL A 204 33.55 10.25 -5.09
CA VAL A 204 34.45 9.11 -5.27
C VAL A 204 34.75 8.52 -3.91
N ARG A 205 34.86 7.19 -3.85
CA ARG A 205 35.15 6.43 -2.62
C ARG A 205 36.15 5.34 -2.88
N SER A 206 36.79 4.86 -1.83
CA SER A 206 37.59 3.65 -1.92
C SER A 206 36.74 2.38 -1.83
N LEU A 207 37.33 1.25 -2.25
CA LEU A 207 36.72 -0.06 -2.09
C LEU A 207 36.37 -0.38 -0.63
N ALA A 208 37.22 0.00 0.32
CA ALA A 208 37.00 -0.22 1.73
C ALA A 208 35.77 0.57 2.24
N ALA A 209 35.58 1.80 1.75
CA ALA A 209 34.42 2.61 2.10
C ALA A 209 33.11 2.04 1.54
N TYR A 210 33.09 1.55 0.29
CA TYR A 210 31.93 0.83 -0.25
C TYR A 210 31.63 -0.43 0.55
N ASP A 211 32.66 -1.21 0.90
CA ASP A 211 32.49 -2.42 1.70
C ASP A 211 31.89 -2.13 3.08
N ALA A 212 32.41 -1.12 3.78
CA ALA A 212 31.91 -0.70 5.08
C ALA A 212 30.44 -0.26 5.00
N HIS A 213 30.08 0.48 3.95
CA HIS A 213 28.69 0.92 3.73
C HIS A 213 27.73 -0.24 3.54
N TRP A 214 28.03 -1.12 2.58
CA TRP A 214 27.16 -2.26 2.26
C TRP A 214 26.98 -3.25 3.41
N ARG A 215 27.93 -3.31 4.35
CA ARG A 215 27.81 -4.16 5.55
C ARG A 215 26.84 -3.62 6.59
N ARG A 216 26.68 -2.30 6.68
CA ARG A 216 26.10 -1.67 7.87
C ARG A 216 24.86 -0.85 7.62
N TRP A 217 24.76 -0.21 6.45
CA TRP A 217 23.71 0.78 6.17
C TRP A 217 22.98 0.57 4.85
N ALA A 218 23.41 -0.36 4.01
CA ALA A 218 22.81 -0.52 2.70
C ALA A 218 21.39 -1.07 2.75
N GLU A 219 20.51 -0.37 2.04
CA GLU A 219 19.12 -0.73 1.83
C GLU A 219 18.98 -1.75 0.68
N PRO A 220 17.89 -2.55 0.65
CA PRO A 220 17.68 -3.58 -0.39
C PRO A 220 17.77 -3.06 -1.83
N TRP A 221 17.34 -1.81 -2.08
CA TRP A 221 17.37 -1.21 -3.42
C TRP A 221 18.80 -0.94 -3.91
N GLU A 222 19.76 -0.71 -3.02
CA GLU A 222 21.17 -0.54 -3.39
C GLU A 222 21.71 -1.86 -3.96
N PHE A 223 21.38 -2.99 -3.33
CA PHE A 223 21.73 -4.31 -3.83
C PHE A 223 21.04 -4.63 -5.16
N GLN A 224 19.79 -4.20 -5.36
CA GLN A 224 19.13 -4.28 -6.67
C GLN A 224 19.91 -3.50 -7.74
N ALA A 225 20.47 -2.33 -7.42
CA ALA A 225 21.29 -1.56 -8.35
C ALA A 225 22.62 -2.27 -8.68
N LEU A 226 23.21 -2.99 -7.73
CA LEU A 226 24.45 -3.76 -7.95
C LEU A 226 24.32 -4.90 -8.96
N LEU A 227 23.10 -5.37 -9.27
CA LEU A 227 22.86 -6.35 -10.34
C LEU A 227 23.43 -5.90 -11.69
N LYS A 228 23.54 -4.58 -11.90
CA LYS A 228 23.99 -4.00 -13.16
C LYS A 228 25.43 -3.48 -13.09
N ALA A 229 26.11 -3.54 -11.95
CA ALA A 229 27.44 -2.93 -11.79
C ALA A 229 28.49 -3.53 -12.76
N ARG A 230 29.12 -2.67 -13.58
CA ARG A 230 30.13 -3.04 -14.58
C ARG A 230 31.18 -1.93 -14.72
N GLY A 231 32.47 -2.26 -14.75
CA GLY A 231 33.52 -1.33 -15.13
C GLY A 231 33.34 -0.85 -16.57
N VAL A 232 33.34 0.47 -16.79
CA VAL A 232 33.13 1.05 -18.12
C VAL A 232 34.27 1.94 -18.60
N ALA A 233 35.04 2.54 -17.70
CA ALA A 233 36.19 3.37 -18.05
C ALA A 233 37.21 3.45 -16.89
N GLY A 234 38.43 3.92 -17.19
CA GLY A 234 39.49 4.14 -16.21
C GLY A 234 40.27 2.87 -15.83
N ASN A 235 40.65 2.76 -14.56
CA ASN A 235 41.48 1.68 -14.05
C ASN A 235 40.73 0.34 -14.02
N GLU A 236 41.00 -0.52 -15.00
CA GLU A 236 40.34 -1.81 -15.19
C GLU A 236 40.61 -2.80 -14.04
N ALA A 237 41.82 -2.79 -13.46
CA ALA A 237 42.14 -3.66 -12.33
C ALA A 237 41.33 -3.27 -11.08
N LEU A 238 41.17 -1.98 -10.83
CA LEU A 238 40.33 -1.45 -9.74
C LEU A 238 38.85 -1.73 -9.99
N ALA A 239 38.37 -1.56 -11.22
CA ALA A 239 37.00 -1.88 -11.61
C ALA A 239 36.66 -3.36 -11.36
N ARG A 240 37.53 -4.29 -11.77
CA ARG A 240 37.37 -5.72 -11.49
C ARG A 240 37.36 -6.05 -9.99
N ARG A 241 38.14 -5.33 -9.18
CA ARG A 241 38.11 -5.47 -7.71
C ARG A 241 36.77 -5.00 -7.14
N PHE A 242 36.22 -3.90 -7.65
CA PHE A 242 34.89 -3.41 -7.29
C PHE A 242 33.80 -4.43 -7.66
N GLU A 243 33.81 -4.94 -8.90
CA GLU A 243 32.83 -5.93 -9.35
C GLU A 243 32.85 -7.19 -8.48
N ARG A 244 34.05 -7.72 -8.16
CA ARG A 244 34.18 -8.85 -7.24
C ARG A 244 33.64 -8.54 -5.85
N LEU A 245 33.87 -7.33 -5.35
CA LEU A 245 33.35 -6.91 -4.05
C LEU A 245 31.83 -6.82 -4.06
N ALA A 246 31.25 -6.15 -5.06
CA ALA A 246 29.82 -6.03 -5.25
C ALA A 246 29.15 -7.40 -5.40
N ALA A 247 29.71 -8.29 -6.23
CA ALA A 247 29.22 -9.64 -6.40
C ALA A 247 29.27 -10.44 -5.09
N ARG A 248 30.36 -10.38 -4.33
CA ARG A 248 30.44 -11.05 -3.02
C ARG A 248 29.34 -10.56 -2.07
N ARG A 249 29.12 -9.24 -1.98
CA ARG A 249 28.12 -8.64 -1.09
C ARG A 249 26.69 -8.93 -1.50
N LEU A 250 26.42 -8.89 -2.80
CA LEU A 250 25.10 -9.17 -3.36
C LEU A 250 24.73 -10.65 -3.22
N TRP A 251 25.60 -11.56 -3.66
CA TRP A 251 25.27 -12.97 -3.77
C TRP A 251 25.49 -13.77 -2.48
N SER A 252 26.10 -13.19 -1.45
CA SER A 252 26.16 -13.79 -0.10
C SER A 252 24.97 -13.42 0.78
N ARG A 253 24.11 -12.50 0.34
CA ARG A 253 22.96 -12.00 1.10
C ARG A 253 21.72 -12.81 0.74
N SER A 254 21.02 -13.33 1.76
CA SER A 254 19.65 -13.81 1.62
C SER A 254 18.68 -12.63 1.71
N PHE A 255 17.77 -12.49 0.74
CA PHE A 255 16.74 -11.46 0.76
C PHE A 255 15.50 -11.96 1.51
N SER A 256 15.13 -11.22 2.56
CA SER A 256 13.94 -11.54 3.35
C SER A 256 12.65 -11.08 2.65
N ALA A 257 11.50 -11.56 3.13
CA ALA A 257 10.20 -11.07 2.67
C ALA A 257 10.00 -9.56 2.88
N ASP A 258 10.59 -9.01 3.94
CA ASP A 258 10.53 -7.57 4.22
C ASP A 258 11.41 -6.77 3.25
N ASP A 259 12.57 -7.32 2.84
CA ASP A 259 13.40 -6.71 1.80
C ASP A 259 12.64 -6.62 0.47
N LEU A 260 12.04 -7.72 0.02
CA LEU A 260 11.31 -7.75 -1.26
C LEU A 260 10.05 -6.90 -1.23
N ARG A 261 9.32 -6.87 -0.11
CA ARG A 261 8.19 -5.95 0.07
C ARG A 261 8.63 -4.49 -0.01
N SER A 262 9.75 -4.14 0.59
CA SER A 262 10.31 -2.78 0.52
C SER A 262 10.63 -2.38 -0.92
N LEU A 263 11.19 -3.30 -1.71
CA LEU A 263 11.43 -3.09 -3.15
C LEU A 263 10.12 -2.92 -3.94
N ARG A 264 9.12 -3.78 -3.69
CA ARG A 264 7.79 -3.69 -4.33
C ARG A 264 7.07 -2.38 -3.96
N ALA A 265 7.19 -1.93 -2.72
CA ALA A 265 6.64 -0.66 -2.26
C ALA A 265 7.33 0.53 -2.94
N LEU A 266 8.67 0.48 -3.12
CA LEU A 266 9.41 1.49 -3.88
C LEU A 266 8.94 1.55 -5.34
N LYS A 267 8.75 0.39 -5.99
CA LYS A 267 8.16 0.31 -7.34
C LYS A 267 6.78 0.95 -7.40
N ARG A 268 5.86 0.54 -6.51
CA ARG A 268 4.49 1.08 -6.44
C ARG A 268 4.46 2.59 -6.26
N ARG A 269 5.33 3.15 -5.41
CA ARG A 269 5.47 4.61 -5.27
C ARG A 269 5.88 5.29 -6.58
N GLY A 270 6.79 4.67 -7.34
CA GLY A 270 7.18 5.14 -8.66
C GLY A 270 6.04 5.12 -9.69
N GLU A 271 5.19 4.10 -9.66
CA GLU A 271 3.98 4.01 -10.51
C GLU A 271 2.97 5.11 -10.16
N LEU A 272 2.71 5.31 -8.86
CA LEU A 272 1.80 6.34 -8.37
C LEU A 272 2.30 7.75 -8.71
N ALA A 273 3.61 8.00 -8.59
CA ALA A 273 4.22 9.27 -8.96
C ALA A 273 4.19 9.55 -10.47
N ALA A 274 4.02 8.51 -11.30
CA ALA A 274 3.83 8.64 -12.75
C ALA A 274 2.34 8.78 -13.17
N SER A 275 1.41 8.65 -12.22
CA SER A 275 -0.03 8.74 -12.46
C SER A 275 -0.52 10.20 -12.33
N HIS A 276 -1.50 10.59 -13.15
CA HIS A 276 -2.10 11.93 -13.10
C HIS A 276 -3.53 11.83 -12.55
N GLY A 277 -3.84 12.59 -11.48
CA GLY A 277 -5.16 12.55 -10.84
C GLY A 277 -5.54 11.17 -10.31
N GLY A 278 -4.56 10.36 -9.89
CA GLY A 278 -4.77 8.99 -9.40
C GLY A 278 -5.04 7.95 -10.49
N ARG A 279 -5.03 8.34 -11.78
CA ARG A 279 -5.19 7.40 -12.91
C ARG A 279 -3.86 7.17 -13.61
N PRO A 280 -3.57 5.92 -14.05
CA PRO A 280 -2.36 5.65 -14.82
C PRO A 280 -2.29 6.53 -16.07
N ASP A 281 -1.14 7.16 -16.31
CA ASP A 281 -0.89 7.84 -17.57
C ASP A 281 -0.78 6.79 -18.68
N ARG A 282 -1.79 6.72 -19.53
CA ARG A 282 -1.84 5.77 -20.64
C ARG A 282 -0.75 6.02 -21.69
N TRP A 283 -0.03 7.14 -21.65
CA TRP A 283 1.05 7.43 -22.58
C TRP A 283 2.44 7.13 -22.01
N GLU A 284 2.59 6.99 -20.69
CA GLU A 284 3.87 6.68 -20.04
C GLU A 284 4.25 5.20 -20.27
N LEU A 285 5.40 4.94 -20.89
CA LEU A 285 5.87 3.63 -21.36
C LEU A 285 6.66 2.83 -20.31
N LYS A 286 7.21 3.51 -19.30
CA LYS A 286 8.22 2.96 -18.39
C LYS A 286 7.63 2.55 -17.04
N ARG A 287 7.02 3.50 -16.33
CA ARG A 287 6.50 3.39 -14.96
C ARG A 287 5.01 3.07 -14.88
N SER A 288 4.22 3.25 -15.94
CA SER A 288 2.81 2.83 -15.90
C SER A 288 2.68 1.30 -15.77
N PRO A 289 1.56 0.78 -15.21
CA PRO A 289 1.30 -0.66 -15.12
C PRO A 289 1.43 -1.34 -16.49
N GLY A 290 2.17 -2.45 -16.55
CA GLY A 290 2.49 -3.12 -17.79
C GLY A 290 3.61 -2.47 -18.62
N GLY A 291 4.29 -1.46 -18.08
CA GLY A 291 5.41 -0.76 -18.72
C GLY A 291 6.74 -1.49 -18.60
N ILE A 292 7.80 -0.86 -19.10
CA ILE A 292 9.18 -1.40 -19.12
C ILE A 292 9.66 -1.78 -17.72
N ARG A 293 9.32 -0.97 -16.71
CA ARG A 293 9.73 -1.19 -15.32
C ARG A 293 9.14 -2.45 -14.71
N ASP A 294 7.95 -2.90 -15.14
CA ASP A 294 7.36 -4.16 -14.68
C ASP A 294 8.23 -5.35 -15.10
N ILE A 295 8.73 -5.33 -16.34
CA ILE A 295 9.58 -6.39 -16.89
C ILE A 295 10.96 -6.40 -16.22
N GLU A 296 11.61 -5.24 -16.13
CA GLU A 296 12.91 -5.10 -15.45
C GLU A 296 12.83 -5.54 -14.00
N PHE A 297 11.80 -5.09 -13.28
CA PHE A 297 11.64 -5.39 -11.87
C PHE A 297 11.35 -6.87 -11.63
N ALA A 298 10.49 -7.49 -12.44
CA ALA A 298 10.22 -8.92 -12.34
C ALA A 298 11.49 -9.77 -12.49
N ALA A 299 12.30 -9.50 -13.52
CA ALA A 299 13.55 -10.22 -13.75
C ALA A 299 14.53 -10.00 -12.58
N GLN A 300 14.75 -8.75 -12.18
CA GLN A 300 15.67 -8.40 -11.10
C GLN A 300 15.26 -8.99 -9.76
N LEU A 301 13.96 -8.95 -9.41
CA LEU A 301 13.48 -9.51 -8.15
C LEU A 301 13.76 -11.01 -8.08
N LEU A 302 13.54 -11.74 -9.18
CA LEU A 302 13.86 -13.17 -9.23
C LEU A 302 15.36 -13.46 -9.19
N GLN A 303 16.19 -12.59 -9.78
CA GLN A 303 17.65 -12.69 -9.61
C GLN A 303 18.06 -12.51 -8.15
N LEU A 304 17.46 -11.57 -7.42
CA LEU A 304 17.74 -11.37 -5.98
C LEU A 304 17.34 -12.58 -5.14
N VAL A 305 16.22 -13.24 -5.47
CA VAL A 305 15.74 -14.44 -4.76
C VAL A 305 16.64 -15.64 -5.01
N HIS A 306 17.01 -15.89 -6.27
CA HIS A 306 17.59 -17.16 -6.69
C HIS A 306 19.08 -17.11 -6.98
N GLY A 307 19.63 -15.93 -7.32
CA GLY A 307 21.02 -15.77 -7.77
C GLY A 307 22.07 -16.10 -6.71
N GLN A 308 21.70 -16.18 -5.43
CA GLN A 308 22.56 -16.75 -4.38
C GLN A 308 22.93 -18.20 -4.69
N HIS A 309 21.95 -19.02 -5.07
CA HIS A 309 22.08 -20.46 -5.28
C HIS A 309 22.30 -20.83 -6.74
N ASP A 310 21.97 -19.92 -7.66
CA ASP A 310 22.05 -20.13 -9.10
C ASP A 310 22.94 -19.07 -9.78
N PRO A 311 24.21 -19.39 -10.08
CA PRO A 311 25.11 -18.48 -10.75
C PRO A 311 24.72 -18.10 -12.18
N GLU A 312 23.93 -18.90 -12.88
CA GLU A 312 23.51 -18.61 -14.26
C GLU A 312 22.61 -17.38 -14.32
N LEU A 313 21.87 -17.11 -13.24
CA LEU A 313 21.05 -15.92 -13.10
C LEU A 313 21.85 -14.63 -12.86
N ARG A 314 23.17 -14.68 -12.67
CA ARG A 314 24.01 -13.50 -12.36
C ARG A 314 24.39 -12.68 -13.59
N VAL A 315 23.54 -12.71 -14.62
CA VAL A 315 23.66 -11.89 -15.83
C VAL A 315 23.16 -10.47 -15.59
N ARG A 316 23.78 -9.49 -16.25
CA ARG A 316 23.44 -8.07 -16.03
C ARG A 316 22.24 -7.64 -16.85
N ALA A 317 22.20 -7.90 -18.15
CA ALA A 317 21.16 -7.39 -19.05
C ALA A 317 19.79 -8.07 -18.82
N THR A 318 18.70 -7.34 -19.07
CA THR A 318 17.33 -7.81 -18.76
C THR A 318 16.88 -8.96 -19.66
N LEU A 319 17.14 -8.89 -20.97
CA LEU A 319 16.75 -9.95 -21.91
C LEU A 319 17.50 -11.27 -21.64
N PRO A 320 18.84 -11.29 -21.46
CA PRO A 320 19.54 -12.48 -21.00
C PRO A 320 19.03 -13.00 -19.66
N ALA A 321 18.66 -12.13 -18.70
CA ALA A 321 18.10 -12.57 -17.43
C ALA A 321 16.78 -13.34 -17.63
N LEU A 322 15.89 -12.87 -18.51
CA LEU A 322 14.65 -13.61 -18.84
C LEU A 322 14.93 -14.98 -19.45
N VAL A 323 15.95 -15.10 -20.31
CA VAL A 323 16.37 -16.38 -20.90
C VAL A 323 16.88 -17.34 -19.82
N GLN A 324 17.76 -16.88 -18.92
CA GLN A 324 18.29 -17.71 -17.84
C GLN A 324 17.21 -18.10 -16.83
N LEU A 325 16.28 -17.18 -16.54
CA LEU A 325 15.11 -17.47 -15.68
C LEU A 325 14.21 -18.54 -16.29
N ALA A 326 14.04 -18.58 -17.61
CA ALA A 326 13.29 -19.62 -18.30
C ALA A 326 14.04 -20.96 -18.27
N ALA A 327 15.33 -20.96 -18.58
CA ALA A 327 16.18 -22.16 -18.59
C ALA A 327 16.19 -22.86 -17.22
N GLY A 328 16.26 -22.10 -16.11
CA GLY A 328 16.18 -22.63 -14.75
C GLY A 328 14.77 -22.96 -14.25
N GLY A 329 13.73 -22.78 -15.08
CA GLY A 329 12.33 -23.06 -14.69
C GLY A 329 11.73 -22.04 -13.71
N TYR A 330 12.37 -20.90 -13.49
CA TYR A 330 11.88 -19.84 -12.60
C TYR A 330 10.75 -19.02 -13.22
N VAL A 331 10.66 -19.00 -14.55
CA VAL A 331 9.61 -18.37 -15.36
C VAL A 331 9.25 -19.35 -16.47
N ALA A 332 7.97 -19.44 -16.85
CA ALA A 332 7.58 -20.27 -17.99
C ALA A 332 8.23 -19.74 -19.28
N GLU A 333 8.72 -20.64 -20.14
CA GLU A 333 9.42 -20.28 -21.39
C GLU A 333 8.57 -19.37 -22.29
N GLU A 334 7.29 -19.69 -22.42
CA GLU A 334 6.29 -18.89 -23.15
C GLU A 334 6.17 -17.47 -22.59
N ASP A 335 6.10 -17.34 -21.26
CA ASP A 335 5.98 -16.05 -20.56
C ASP A 335 7.28 -15.24 -20.72
N ALA A 336 8.45 -15.87 -20.62
CA ALA A 336 9.75 -15.21 -20.80
C ALA A 336 9.97 -14.74 -22.25
N ALA A 337 9.66 -15.58 -23.24
CA ALA A 337 9.74 -15.23 -24.66
C ALA A 337 8.77 -14.08 -24.99
N TRP A 338 7.56 -14.13 -24.44
CA TRP A 338 6.57 -13.07 -24.60
C TRP A 338 7.02 -11.75 -23.94
N LEU A 339 7.51 -11.78 -22.69
CA LEU A 339 8.05 -10.61 -22.00
C LEU A 339 9.23 -10.00 -22.76
N GLY A 340 10.08 -10.84 -23.35
CA GLY A 340 11.18 -10.38 -24.20
C GLY A 340 10.69 -9.64 -25.45
N ARG A 341 9.60 -10.09 -26.09
CA ARG A 341 8.99 -9.35 -27.23
C ARG A 341 8.38 -8.03 -26.77
N ALA A 342 7.63 -8.04 -25.67
CA ALA A 342 7.03 -6.84 -25.09
C ALA A 342 8.09 -5.80 -24.70
N TYR A 343 9.19 -6.24 -24.08
CA TYR A 343 10.31 -5.37 -23.72
C TYR A 343 10.91 -4.67 -24.94
N ARG A 344 11.19 -5.42 -26.01
CA ARG A 344 11.71 -4.84 -27.26
C ARG A 344 10.73 -3.82 -27.85
N HIS A 345 9.44 -4.16 -27.90
CA HIS A 345 8.42 -3.26 -28.44
C HIS A 345 8.32 -1.94 -27.64
N LEU A 346 8.19 -2.02 -26.31
CA LEU A 346 8.13 -0.85 -25.44
C LEU A 346 9.41 0.00 -25.51
N ARG A 347 10.58 -0.64 -25.56
CA ARG A 347 11.87 0.05 -25.67
C ARG A 347 12.06 0.72 -27.04
N ARG A 348 11.59 0.14 -28.14
CA ARG A 348 11.58 0.79 -29.46
C ARG A 348 10.69 2.03 -29.50
N LEU A 349 9.53 1.98 -28.85
CA LEU A 349 8.68 3.17 -28.68
C LEU A 349 9.40 4.24 -27.85
N GLU A 350 9.99 3.84 -26.72
CA GLU A 350 10.76 4.76 -25.88
C GLU A 350 11.93 5.39 -26.65
N HIS A 351 12.65 4.59 -27.45
CA HIS A 351 13.70 5.06 -28.35
C HIS A 351 13.17 6.08 -29.36
N ALA A 352 12.07 5.77 -30.06
CA ALA A 352 11.51 6.65 -31.08
C ALA A 352 11.09 8.02 -30.52
N VAL A 353 10.52 8.07 -29.32
CA VAL A 353 10.14 9.35 -28.69
C VAL A 353 11.38 10.10 -28.17
N GLN A 354 12.35 9.40 -27.60
CA GLN A 354 13.58 10.03 -27.09
C GLN A 354 14.47 10.58 -28.22
N LEU A 355 14.57 9.84 -29.32
CA LEU A 355 15.41 10.17 -30.46
C LEU A 355 14.95 11.44 -31.18
N ASP A 356 13.66 11.76 -31.17
CA ASP A 356 13.11 12.88 -31.95
C ASP A 356 13.85 14.20 -31.70
N ASP A 357 14.12 14.52 -30.43
CA ASP A 357 14.79 15.78 -30.06
C ASP A 357 15.86 15.58 -28.97
N ASP A 358 16.40 14.35 -28.88
CA ASP A 358 17.40 13.92 -27.89
C ASP A 358 16.98 14.17 -26.43
N ARG A 359 15.68 14.06 -26.11
CA ARG A 359 15.12 14.35 -24.78
C ARG A 359 14.86 13.09 -23.96
N GLN A 360 15.06 13.18 -22.65
CA GLN A 360 14.62 12.14 -21.71
C GLN A 360 13.12 12.21 -21.48
N THR A 361 12.37 11.58 -22.39
CA THR A 361 10.95 11.36 -22.22
C THR A 361 10.66 9.87 -22.15
N HIS A 362 9.65 9.52 -21.35
CA HIS A 362 9.11 8.18 -21.23
C HIS A 362 7.64 8.11 -21.67
N SER A 363 7.06 9.22 -22.13
CA SER A 363 5.66 9.30 -22.52
C SER A 363 5.53 9.56 -24.01
N LEU A 364 4.58 8.87 -24.66
CA LEU A 364 4.15 9.23 -26.01
C LEU A 364 3.60 10.67 -26.04
N PRO A 365 3.76 11.40 -27.15
CA PRO A 365 3.21 12.74 -27.30
C PRO A 365 1.69 12.78 -27.09
N ALA A 366 1.16 13.88 -26.55
CA ALA A 366 -0.30 14.05 -26.46
C ALA A 366 -0.92 14.28 -27.85
N ASP A 367 -0.20 15.01 -28.72
CA ASP A 367 -0.62 15.31 -30.08
C ASP A 367 -0.72 14.04 -30.95
N ALA A 368 -1.85 13.89 -31.64
CA ALA A 368 -2.13 12.70 -32.45
C ALA A 368 -1.25 12.61 -33.71
N ARG A 369 -0.84 13.74 -34.30
CA ARG A 369 0.04 13.74 -35.48
C ARG A 369 1.45 13.33 -35.08
N GLU A 370 1.96 13.83 -33.95
CA GLU A 370 3.25 13.39 -33.43
C GLU A 370 3.24 11.91 -33.03
N ARG A 371 2.14 11.38 -32.45
CA ARG A 371 2.01 9.94 -32.20
C ARG A 371 1.93 9.11 -33.48
N HIS A 372 1.23 9.58 -34.50
CA HIS A 372 1.18 8.93 -35.81
C HIS A 372 2.58 8.84 -36.43
N ARG A 373 3.38 9.91 -36.35
CA ARG A 373 4.79 9.88 -36.74
C ARG A 373 5.56 8.82 -35.97
N VAL A 374 5.45 8.78 -34.64
CA VAL A 374 6.11 7.75 -33.81
C VAL A 374 5.70 6.34 -34.26
N ALA A 375 4.42 6.11 -34.55
CA ALA A 375 3.93 4.84 -35.09
C ALA A 375 4.62 4.50 -36.42
N ARG A 376 4.75 5.46 -37.33
CA ARG A 376 5.45 5.26 -38.61
C ARG A 376 6.95 5.02 -38.48
N VAL A 377 7.60 5.64 -37.50
CA VAL A 377 9.03 5.45 -37.17
C VAL A 377 9.28 4.02 -36.69
N VAL A 378 8.43 3.48 -35.82
CA VAL A 378 8.59 2.11 -35.30
C VAL A 378 8.07 1.02 -36.23
N GLY A 379 7.55 1.39 -37.41
CA GLY A 379 7.22 0.48 -38.50
C GLY A 379 5.74 0.26 -38.81
N TYR A 380 4.82 0.90 -38.10
CA TYR A 380 3.39 0.86 -38.45
C TYR A 380 3.13 1.65 -39.74
N ARG A 381 2.11 1.23 -40.48
CA ARG A 381 1.74 1.81 -41.79
C ARG A 381 0.24 2.02 -41.86
N ASP A 382 -0.17 3.10 -42.54
CA ASP A 382 -1.58 3.31 -42.84
C ASP A 382 -2.05 2.28 -43.86
N ARG A 383 -3.14 1.58 -43.53
CA ARG A 383 -3.82 0.60 -44.38
C ARG A 383 -5.24 1.09 -44.68
N PRO A 384 -5.91 0.55 -45.71
CA PRO A 384 -7.27 0.97 -46.05
C PRO A 384 -8.31 0.84 -44.93
N ARG A 385 -8.05 0.00 -43.92
CA ARG A 385 -8.98 -0.31 -42.82
C ARG A 385 -8.50 0.15 -41.43
N SER A 386 -7.28 0.64 -41.32
CA SER A 386 -6.65 1.02 -40.04
C SER A 386 -5.48 1.96 -40.29
N SER A 387 -5.41 3.05 -39.54
CA SER A 387 -4.24 3.93 -39.53
C SER A 387 -3.09 3.32 -38.73
N ALA A 388 -1.86 3.77 -38.99
CA ALA A 388 -0.69 3.39 -38.23
C ALA A 388 -0.85 3.67 -36.72
N LEU A 389 -1.53 4.77 -36.39
CA LEU A 389 -1.78 5.16 -35.01
C LEU A 389 -2.78 4.23 -34.31
N GLU A 390 -3.86 3.84 -34.97
CA GLU A 390 -4.85 2.91 -34.40
C GLU A 390 -4.24 1.53 -34.14
N GLU A 391 -3.40 1.03 -35.05
CA GLU A 391 -2.68 -0.24 -34.86
C GLU A 391 -1.72 -0.16 -33.67
N LEU A 392 -0.96 0.93 -33.54
CA LEU A 392 -0.08 1.16 -32.41
C LEU A 392 -0.84 1.22 -31.08
N ASP A 393 -1.92 2.03 -31.01
CA ASP A 393 -2.69 2.22 -29.78
C ASP A 393 -3.30 0.87 -29.32
N ALA A 394 -3.81 0.06 -30.25
CA ALA A 394 -4.34 -1.28 -29.97
C ALA A 394 -3.26 -2.26 -29.50
N GLU A 395 -2.13 -2.33 -30.19
CA GLU A 395 -1.03 -3.24 -29.82
C GLU A 395 -0.39 -2.84 -28.49
N LEU A 396 -0.21 -1.54 -28.24
CA LEU A 396 0.34 -1.03 -26.98
C LEU A 396 -0.58 -1.36 -25.80
N ALA A 397 -1.90 -1.19 -25.96
CA ALA A 397 -2.88 -1.53 -24.94
C ALA A 397 -2.86 -3.05 -24.63
N ALA A 398 -2.88 -3.89 -25.67
CA ALA A 398 -2.81 -5.35 -25.53
C ALA A 398 -1.48 -5.80 -24.89
N CYS A 399 -0.36 -5.23 -25.34
CA CYS A 399 0.97 -5.49 -24.81
C CYS A 399 1.02 -5.19 -23.31
N ARG A 400 0.59 -4.00 -22.88
CA ARG A 400 0.62 -3.62 -21.45
C ARG A 400 -0.30 -4.47 -20.58
N ALA A 401 -1.51 -4.75 -21.05
CA ALA A 401 -2.45 -5.62 -20.33
C ALA A 401 -1.83 -7.01 -20.09
N ALA A 402 -1.19 -7.57 -21.12
CA ALA A 402 -0.51 -8.84 -21.03
C ALA A 402 0.78 -8.79 -20.19
N VAL A 403 1.57 -7.69 -20.22
CA VAL A 403 2.75 -7.52 -19.35
C VAL A 403 2.28 -7.55 -17.91
N ARG A 404 1.23 -6.78 -17.61
CA ARG A 404 0.72 -6.68 -16.25
C ARG A 404 0.20 -8.01 -15.73
N ALA A 405 -0.64 -8.69 -16.53
CA ALA A 405 -1.19 -9.99 -16.18
C ALA A 405 -0.10 -11.07 -16.03
N THR A 406 1.01 -10.96 -16.76
CA THR A 406 2.16 -11.87 -16.62
C THR A 406 2.96 -11.54 -15.37
N HIS A 407 3.33 -10.27 -15.17
CA HIS A 407 4.07 -9.79 -13.99
C HIS A 407 3.39 -10.23 -12.68
N GLU A 408 2.06 -10.10 -12.57
CA GLU A 408 1.31 -10.47 -11.36
C GLU A 408 1.31 -11.97 -11.05
N ARG A 409 1.43 -12.84 -12.07
CA ARG A 409 1.43 -14.30 -11.89
C ARG A 409 2.83 -14.91 -11.86
N LEU A 410 3.83 -14.19 -12.37
CA LEU A 410 5.20 -14.67 -12.60
C LEU A 410 5.90 -15.15 -11.33
N TYR A 411 5.55 -14.59 -10.17
CA TYR A 411 6.17 -14.96 -8.90
C TYR A 411 5.74 -16.34 -8.40
N PHE A 412 4.52 -16.79 -8.67
CA PHE A 412 3.96 -18.01 -8.07
C PHE A 412 3.57 -19.10 -9.07
N ARG A 413 3.27 -18.78 -10.33
CA ARG A 413 2.86 -19.78 -11.33
C ARG A 413 3.87 -20.94 -11.47
N PRO A 414 5.19 -20.71 -11.58
CA PRO A 414 6.16 -21.80 -11.71
C PRO A 414 6.26 -22.68 -10.45
N LEU A 415 5.95 -22.13 -9.26
CA LEU A 415 5.84 -22.94 -8.03
C LEU A 415 4.66 -23.90 -8.13
N LEU A 416 3.53 -23.45 -8.67
CA LEU A 416 2.35 -24.30 -8.84
C LEU A 416 2.63 -25.45 -9.79
N GLU A 417 3.25 -25.17 -10.94
CA GLU A 417 3.58 -26.19 -11.95
C GLU A 417 4.55 -27.24 -11.40
N ALA A 418 5.52 -26.81 -10.58
CA ALA A 418 6.44 -27.70 -9.88
C ALA A 418 5.72 -28.57 -8.83
N PHE A 419 4.78 -28.01 -8.06
CA PHE A 419 4.04 -28.77 -7.04
C PHE A 419 2.96 -29.70 -7.61
N SER A 420 2.37 -29.36 -8.78
CA SER A 420 1.41 -30.23 -9.48
C SER A 420 2.06 -31.35 -10.28
N GLY A 421 3.39 -31.32 -10.47
CA GLY A 421 4.12 -32.34 -11.24
C GLY A 421 3.89 -32.28 -12.75
N THR A 422 3.33 -31.19 -13.27
CA THR A 422 2.95 -31.02 -14.68
C THR A 422 4.10 -30.56 -15.58
N ARG A 423 5.14 -29.97 -14.99
CA ARG A 423 6.39 -29.53 -15.63
C ARG A 423 7.39 -29.28 -14.48
N ALA A 424 8.64 -29.74 -14.56
CA ALA A 424 9.63 -29.31 -13.58
C ALA A 424 11.06 -29.23 -14.14
N PRO A 425 11.63 -28.01 -14.18
CA PRO A 425 13.05 -27.79 -13.91
C PRO A 425 13.30 -27.23 -12.50
N LEU A 426 12.29 -26.70 -11.80
CA LEU A 426 12.49 -25.99 -10.52
C LEU A 426 12.82 -26.97 -9.38
N SER A 427 13.98 -26.79 -8.75
CA SER A 427 14.40 -27.62 -7.60
C SER A 427 13.58 -27.33 -6.34
N ALA A 428 13.51 -28.30 -5.42
CA ALA A 428 12.84 -28.12 -4.12
C ALA A 428 13.48 -26.97 -3.31
N GLN A 429 14.79 -26.79 -3.40
CA GLN A 429 15.52 -25.69 -2.75
C GLN A 429 15.13 -24.33 -3.34
N ALA A 430 15.02 -24.22 -4.66
CA ALA A 430 14.55 -23.00 -5.32
C ALA A 430 13.09 -22.68 -4.95
N ALA A 431 12.24 -23.69 -4.86
CA ALA A 431 10.85 -23.51 -4.42
C ALA A 431 10.76 -22.98 -2.99
N ALA A 432 11.53 -23.56 -2.07
CA ALA A 432 11.60 -23.14 -0.67
C ALA A 432 12.15 -21.71 -0.53
N ALA A 433 13.25 -21.39 -1.23
CA ALA A 433 13.85 -20.05 -1.21
C ALA A 433 12.86 -18.98 -1.70
N ARG A 434 12.10 -19.27 -2.77
CA ARG A 434 11.06 -18.37 -3.27
C ARG A 434 9.94 -18.17 -2.26
N LEU A 435 9.37 -19.24 -1.71
CA LEU A 435 8.29 -19.15 -0.73
C LEU A 435 8.70 -18.32 0.51
N ALA A 436 9.88 -18.60 1.06
CA ALA A 436 10.43 -17.85 2.19
C ALA A 436 10.62 -16.36 1.84
N ALA A 437 11.14 -16.06 0.64
CA ALA A 437 11.35 -14.69 0.19
C ALA A 437 10.03 -13.93 -0.08
N PHE A 438 8.89 -14.62 -0.22
CA PHE A 438 7.56 -14.00 -0.30
C PHE A 438 6.76 -14.10 1.02
N GLY A 439 7.39 -14.55 2.11
CA GLY A 439 6.82 -14.51 3.45
C GLY A 439 6.04 -15.76 3.88
N PHE A 440 6.09 -16.83 3.08
CA PHE A 440 5.57 -18.15 3.46
C PHE A 440 6.67 -18.89 4.24
N THR A 441 6.47 -19.03 5.54
CA THR A 441 7.48 -19.56 6.47
C THR A 441 7.44 -21.07 6.58
N ASP A 442 6.27 -21.70 6.42
CA ASP A 442 6.09 -23.16 6.46
C ASP A 442 5.94 -23.73 5.04
N VAL A 443 7.09 -23.94 4.39
CA VAL A 443 7.17 -24.41 3.00
C VAL A 443 6.38 -25.70 2.77
N ASP A 444 6.44 -26.65 3.71
CA ASP A 444 5.74 -27.93 3.56
C ASP A 444 4.23 -27.77 3.66
N ARG A 445 3.73 -26.97 4.61
CA ARG A 445 2.29 -26.67 4.67
C ARG A 445 1.83 -25.85 3.47
N THR A 446 2.62 -24.88 3.01
CA THR A 446 2.32 -24.13 1.79
C THR A 446 2.22 -25.06 0.59
N ARG A 447 3.22 -25.95 0.41
CA ARG A 447 3.22 -26.96 -0.65
C ARG A 447 1.99 -27.85 -0.55
N GLN A 448 1.67 -28.37 0.63
CA GLN A 448 0.48 -29.20 0.84
C GLN A 448 -0.81 -28.45 0.49
N ALA A 449 -0.99 -27.22 0.99
CA ALA A 449 -2.19 -26.42 0.75
C ALA A 449 -2.35 -26.10 -0.75
N VAL A 450 -1.28 -25.65 -1.41
CA VAL A 450 -1.26 -25.40 -2.85
C VAL A 450 -1.61 -26.65 -3.64
N THR A 451 -1.05 -27.78 -3.23
CA THR A 451 -1.28 -29.08 -3.86
C THR A 451 -2.73 -29.52 -3.71
N GLU A 452 -3.33 -29.39 -2.52
CA GLU A 452 -4.74 -29.71 -2.28
C GLU A 452 -5.69 -28.80 -3.08
N LEU A 453 -5.37 -27.50 -3.17
CA LEU A 453 -6.16 -26.50 -3.91
C LEU A 453 -6.09 -26.70 -5.44
N SER A 454 -4.99 -27.29 -5.94
CA SER A 454 -4.74 -27.45 -7.36
C SER A 454 -4.98 -28.87 -7.89
N ARG A 455 -5.02 -29.90 -7.03
CA ARG A 455 -5.24 -31.29 -7.47
C ARG A 455 -6.71 -31.56 -7.80
N GLY A 456 -6.92 -32.29 -8.90
CA GLY A 456 -8.23 -32.77 -9.34
C GLY A 456 -8.52 -32.45 -10.81
N LEU A 457 -9.42 -33.21 -11.43
CA LEU A 457 -9.84 -33.03 -12.83
C LEU A 457 -11.13 -32.21 -13.01
N THR A 458 -11.71 -31.78 -11.88
CA THR A 458 -12.95 -31.00 -11.85
C THR A 458 -12.79 -29.63 -12.51
N ARG A 459 -13.89 -29.02 -12.93
CA ARG A 459 -13.86 -27.63 -13.44
C ARG A 459 -13.32 -26.67 -12.36
N SER A 460 -13.67 -26.86 -11.08
CA SER A 460 -13.24 -26.00 -9.96
C SER A 460 -11.75 -26.03 -9.74
N SER A 461 -11.13 -27.21 -9.73
CA SER A 461 -9.67 -27.34 -9.60
C SER A 461 -8.93 -26.63 -10.74
N ARG A 462 -9.43 -26.67 -11.98
CA ARG A 462 -8.86 -25.90 -13.10
C ARG A 462 -9.03 -24.38 -12.94
N LEU A 463 -10.18 -23.91 -12.44
CA LEU A 463 -10.35 -22.47 -12.16
C LEU A 463 -9.40 -22.03 -11.06
N MET A 464 -9.26 -22.83 -10.00
CA MET A 464 -8.37 -22.55 -8.88
C MET A 464 -6.91 -22.54 -9.32
N GLN A 465 -6.46 -23.49 -10.15
CA GLN A 465 -5.11 -23.49 -10.74
C GLN A 465 -4.79 -22.17 -11.48
N GLN A 466 -5.78 -21.58 -12.16
CA GLN A 466 -5.61 -20.31 -12.87
C GLN A 466 -5.56 -19.10 -11.91
N LEU A 467 -6.32 -19.13 -10.81
CA LEU A 467 -6.42 -18.02 -9.85
C LEU A 467 -5.33 -18.03 -8.79
N LEU A 468 -4.86 -19.22 -8.38
CA LEU A 468 -3.96 -19.39 -7.25
C LEU A 468 -2.65 -18.58 -7.33
N PRO A 469 -2.02 -18.35 -8.51
CA PRO A 469 -0.86 -17.48 -8.58
C PRO A 469 -1.16 -16.05 -8.11
N LEU A 470 -2.33 -15.51 -8.47
CA LEU A 470 -2.77 -14.18 -8.07
C LEU A 470 -3.14 -14.15 -6.58
N LEU A 471 -3.84 -15.18 -6.09
CA LEU A 471 -4.20 -15.29 -4.67
C LEU A 471 -2.94 -15.36 -3.79
N LEU A 472 -1.93 -16.14 -4.18
CA LEU A 472 -0.65 -16.21 -3.48
C LEU A 472 0.12 -14.89 -3.53
N ASP A 473 0.07 -14.15 -4.65
CA ASP A 473 0.67 -12.82 -4.72
C ASP A 473 -0.01 -11.84 -3.76
N TRP A 474 -1.33 -11.81 -3.69
CA TRP A 474 -2.05 -10.97 -2.73
C TRP A 474 -1.80 -11.39 -1.29
N LEU A 475 -1.78 -12.70 -1.00
CA LEU A 475 -1.44 -13.22 0.32
C LEU A 475 -0.02 -12.84 0.72
N SER A 476 0.96 -12.87 -0.20
CA SER A 476 2.35 -12.48 0.09
C SER A 476 2.50 -11.03 0.56
N ALA A 477 1.55 -10.17 0.19
CA ALA A 477 1.53 -8.77 0.61
C ALA A 477 0.92 -8.56 2.01
N THR A 478 0.28 -9.59 2.59
CA THR A 478 -0.37 -9.49 3.90
C THR A 478 0.62 -9.60 5.07
N ALA A 479 0.12 -9.32 6.27
CA ALA A 479 0.90 -9.42 7.50
C ALA A 479 1.37 -10.86 7.79
N ASP A 480 0.52 -11.84 7.48
CA ASP A 480 0.72 -13.26 7.71
C ASP A 480 0.18 -14.10 6.53
N PRO A 481 1.01 -14.32 5.48
CA PRO A 481 0.61 -15.09 4.30
C PRO A 481 0.20 -16.54 4.62
N ASP A 482 0.85 -17.16 5.60
CA ASP A 482 0.58 -18.55 6.01
C ASP A 482 -0.80 -18.67 6.67
N LEU A 483 -1.16 -17.72 7.55
CA LEU A 483 -2.51 -17.64 8.13
C LEU A 483 -3.57 -17.52 7.04
N GLY A 484 -3.34 -16.64 6.06
CA GLY A 484 -4.30 -16.41 4.99
C GLY A 484 -4.45 -17.61 4.06
N LEU A 485 -3.36 -18.29 3.72
CA LEU A 485 -3.40 -19.52 2.91
C LEU A 485 -4.14 -20.65 3.65
N LEU A 486 -3.90 -20.81 4.95
CA LEU A 486 -4.61 -21.79 5.77
C LEU A 486 -6.11 -21.49 5.81
N ALA A 487 -6.51 -20.23 5.97
CA ALA A 487 -7.91 -19.83 5.98
C ALA A 487 -8.57 -20.04 4.60
N LEU A 488 -7.87 -19.72 3.50
CA LEU A 488 -8.33 -19.98 2.12
C LEU A 488 -8.55 -21.48 1.85
N ARG A 489 -7.63 -22.33 2.33
CA ARG A 489 -7.78 -23.79 2.25
C ARG A 489 -9.02 -24.28 3.03
N ARG A 490 -9.26 -23.75 4.24
CA ARG A 490 -10.46 -24.08 5.02
C ARG A 490 -11.75 -23.62 4.33
N LEU A 491 -11.75 -22.44 3.72
CA LEU A 491 -12.89 -21.90 2.94
C LEU A 491 -13.28 -22.77 1.75
N THR A 492 -12.29 -23.38 1.10
CA THR A 492 -12.46 -24.23 -0.09
C THR A 492 -12.68 -25.71 0.25
N THR A 493 -12.89 -26.04 1.52
CA THR A 493 -13.14 -27.43 1.94
C THR A 493 -14.54 -27.88 1.48
N GLY A 494 -14.57 -28.80 0.51
CA GLY A 494 -15.77 -29.37 -0.11
C GLY A 494 -15.96 -28.93 -1.58
N PRO A 495 -16.37 -29.83 -2.49
CA PRO A 495 -16.34 -29.58 -3.94
C PRO A 495 -17.28 -28.46 -4.39
N THR A 496 -18.48 -28.35 -3.81
CA THR A 496 -19.46 -27.29 -4.15
C THR A 496 -18.94 -25.92 -3.76
N ARG A 497 -18.45 -25.77 -2.51
CA ARG A 497 -17.91 -24.50 -1.99
C ARG A 497 -16.68 -24.04 -2.77
N ALA A 498 -15.78 -24.97 -3.12
CA ALA A 498 -14.61 -24.65 -3.93
C ALA A 498 -14.99 -24.10 -5.31
N MET A 499 -16.06 -24.63 -5.93
CA MET A 499 -16.57 -24.14 -7.21
C MET A 499 -17.20 -22.75 -7.08
N GLU A 500 -18.09 -22.56 -6.11
CA GLU A 500 -18.77 -21.27 -5.86
C GLU A 500 -17.73 -20.17 -5.63
N LEU A 501 -16.75 -20.43 -4.75
CA LEU A 501 -15.71 -19.47 -4.44
C LEU A 501 -14.79 -19.18 -5.64
N ALA A 502 -14.36 -20.21 -6.37
CA ALA A 502 -13.51 -20.02 -7.55
C ALA A 502 -14.24 -19.25 -8.67
N THR A 503 -15.56 -19.42 -8.78
CA THR A 503 -16.39 -18.66 -9.73
C THR A 503 -16.53 -17.22 -9.27
N ALA A 504 -16.90 -16.98 -8.01
CA ALA A 504 -17.01 -15.64 -7.44
C ALA A 504 -15.69 -14.85 -7.54
N PHE A 505 -14.54 -15.47 -7.25
CA PHE A 505 -13.23 -14.84 -7.35
C PHE A 505 -12.81 -14.53 -8.78
N ARG A 506 -13.25 -15.35 -9.74
CA ARG A 506 -13.04 -15.08 -11.17
C ARG A 506 -13.89 -13.89 -11.64
N GLU A 507 -15.15 -13.85 -11.22
CA GLU A 507 -16.09 -12.79 -11.59
C GLU A 507 -15.73 -11.46 -10.92
N SER A 508 -15.20 -11.50 -9.70
CA SER A 508 -14.75 -10.32 -8.96
C SER A 508 -13.33 -10.50 -8.37
N PRO A 509 -12.28 -10.20 -9.16
CA PRO A 509 -10.89 -10.21 -8.67
C PRO A 509 -10.65 -9.27 -7.48
N GLU A 510 -11.38 -8.15 -7.41
CA GLU A 510 -11.30 -7.21 -6.29
C GLU A 510 -11.82 -7.83 -4.98
N THR A 511 -12.94 -8.57 -5.05
CA THR A 511 -13.45 -9.35 -3.90
C THR A 511 -12.41 -10.37 -3.45
N ALA A 512 -11.78 -11.07 -4.39
CA ALA A 512 -10.74 -12.05 -4.09
C ALA A 512 -9.51 -11.42 -3.42
N ARG A 513 -9.07 -10.25 -3.90
CA ARG A 513 -7.96 -9.48 -3.31
C ARG A 513 -8.29 -9.01 -1.89
N ARG A 514 -9.49 -8.47 -1.67
CA ARG A 514 -10.00 -8.05 -0.36
C ARG A 514 -10.09 -9.25 0.59
N ALA A 515 -10.60 -10.38 0.12
CA ALA A 515 -10.65 -11.62 0.89
C ALA A 515 -9.24 -12.08 1.30
N CYS A 516 -8.28 -12.15 0.38
CA CYS A 516 -6.89 -12.51 0.71
C CYS A 516 -6.30 -11.57 1.77
N THR A 517 -6.54 -10.27 1.64
CA THR A 517 -6.06 -9.26 2.60
C THR A 517 -6.62 -9.51 3.99
N VAL A 518 -7.93 -9.74 4.10
CA VAL A 518 -8.60 -10.04 5.38
C VAL A 518 -8.08 -11.35 5.97
N LEU A 519 -8.01 -12.41 5.16
CA LEU A 519 -7.57 -13.74 5.60
C LEU A 519 -6.13 -13.72 6.13
N GLY A 520 -5.22 -13.01 5.47
CA GLY A 520 -3.81 -12.90 5.88
C GLY A 520 -3.51 -11.82 6.91
N SER A 521 -4.52 -11.03 7.32
CA SER A 521 -4.32 -9.92 8.27
C SER A 521 -5.28 -9.96 9.47
N SER A 522 -6.21 -10.92 9.52
CA SER A 522 -7.13 -11.07 10.64
C SER A 522 -7.51 -12.52 10.90
N ARG A 523 -7.11 -13.05 12.05
CA ARG A 523 -7.52 -14.39 12.49
C ARG A 523 -9.03 -14.44 12.73
N ARG A 524 -9.57 -13.47 13.47
CA ARG A 524 -11.00 -13.43 13.84
C ARG A 524 -11.91 -13.32 12.63
N LEU A 525 -11.57 -12.46 11.65
CA LEU A 525 -12.37 -12.32 10.44
C LEU A 525 -12.17 -13.49 9.48
N GLY A 526 -10.98 -14.08 9.42
CA GLY A 526 -10.74 -15.30 8.66
C GLY A 526 -11.59 -16.46 9.17
N ASP A 527 -11.66 -16.67 10.49
CA ASP A 527 -12.51 -17.70 11.09
C ASP A 527 -14.01 -17.39 10.92
N LEU A 528 -14.40 -16.10 10.90
CA LEU A 528 -15.77 -15.69 10.56
C LEU A 528 -16.13 -16.10 9.12
N LEU A 529 -15.27 -15.79 8.14
CA LEU A 529 -15.51 -16.15 6.73
C LEU A 529 -15.56 -17.67 6.54
N VAL A 530 -14.70 -18.43 7.24
CA VAL A 530 -14.73 -19.90 7.20
C VAL A 530 -16.06 -20.45 7.72
N ARG A 531 -16.64 -19.85 8.78
CA ARG A 531 -17.96 -20.22 9.30
C ARG A 531 -19.11 -19.74 8.42
N HIS A 532 -18.97 -18.58 7.78
CA HIS A 532 -20.01 -17.93 6.97
C HIS A 532 -19.45 -17.46 5.61
N PRO A 533 -19.23 -18.37 4.65
CA PRO A 533 -18.64 -18.03 3.36
C PRO A 533 -19.49 -17.07 2.51
N ASP A 534 -20.80 -17.01 2.75
CA ASP A 534 -21.72 -16.07 2.09
C ASP A 534 -21.39 -14.58 2.38
N LEU A 535 -20.62 -14.31 3.43
CA LEU A 535 -20.17 -12.96 3.76
C LEU A 535 -19.05 -12.47 2.82
N ILE A 536 -18.49 -13.33 1.96
CA ILE A 536 -17.46 -12.93 0.99
C ILE A 536 -17.99 -11.88 0.03
N ASP A 537 -19.26 -11.97 -0.37
CA ASP A 537 -19.91 -10.99 -1.25
C ASP A 537 -19.92 -9.57 -0.65
N ALA A 538 -19.87 -9.46 0.68
CA ALA A 538 -19.79 -8.17 1.36
C ALA A 538 -18.48 -7.43 1.09
N LEU A 539 -17.42 -8.16 0.71
CA LEU A 539 -16.11 -7.57 0.41
C LEU A 539 -16.09 -6.90 -0.96
N GLY A 540 -16.95 -7.30 -1.91
CA GLY A 540 -16.97 -6.76 -3.26
C GLY A 540 -17.52 -5.33 -3.38
N THR A 541 -18.28 -4.87 -2.38
CA THR A 541 -18.82 -3.50 -2.33
C THR A 541 -17.79 -2.57 -1.66
N SER A 542 -16.90 -1.97 -2.43
CA SER A 542 -16.04 -0.87 -1.95
C SER A 542 -16.82 0.45 -2.01
N GLY A 543 -16.81 1.24 -0.94
CA GLY A 543 -17.33 2.61 -0.96
C GLY A 543 -18.86 2.77 -0.95
N ASP A 544 -19.64 1.78 -1.39
CA ASP A 544 -21.11 1.90 -1.40
C ASP A 544 -21.72 1.63 -0.01
N ALA A 545 -22.18 2.72 0.60
CA ALA A 545 -23.10 2.77 1.73
C ALA A 545 -22.70 1.91 2.95
N SER A 546 -21.65 2.32 3.68
CA SER A 546 -21.86 2.41 5.13
C SER A 546 -22.73 3.65 5.32
N PRO A 547 -24.01 3.52 5.72
CA PRO A 547 -24.87 4.68 5.89
C PRO A 547 -24.13 5.71 6.74
N GLY A 548 -23.77 6.83 6.11
CA GLY A 548 -23.11 7.94 6.79
C GLY A 548 -24.04 8.56 7.83
N ASP A 549 -25.35 8.38 7.60
CA ASP A 549 -26.42 8.74 8.49
C ASP A 549 -26.81 7.58 9.43
N ARG A 550 -26.99 7.92 10.70
CA ARG A 550 -27.45 6.99 11.74
C ARG A 550 -28.87 6.50 11.46
N GLY A 551 -29.73 7.33 10.88
CA GLY A 551 -31.11 6.98 10.57
C GLY A 551 -31.21 5.84 9.56
N GLU A 552 -30.47 5.94 8.46
CA GLU A 552 -30.37 4.87 7.47
C GLU A 552 -29.81 3.56 8.06
N ALA A 553 -28.78 3.65 8.90
CA ALA A 553 -28.20 2.49 9.57
C ALA A 553 -29.22 1.78 10.48
N ALA A 554 -29.93 2.55 11.30
CA ALA A 554 -30.95 2.04 12.21
C ALA A 554 -32.12 1.41 11.45
N LYS A 555 -32.56 2.04 10.36
CA LYS A 555 -33.58 1.47 9.46
C LYS A 555 -33.13 0.13 8.89
N ALA A 556 -31.92 0.05 8.32
CA ALA A 556 -31.41 -1.18 7.75
C ALA A 556 -31.30 -2.30 8.81
N ALA A 557 -30.87 -2.00 10.02
CA ALA A 557 -30.83 -2.95 11.13
C ALA A 557 -32.24 -3.44 11.52
N ARG A 558 -33.22 -2.52 11.64
CA ARG A 558 -34.63 -2.87 11.88
C ARG A 558 -35.21 -3.75 10.79
N ASP A 559 -34.97 -3.42 9.52
CA ASP A 559 -35.46 -4.19 8.38
C ASP A 559 -34.94 -5.64 8.42
N THR A 560 -33.74 -5.86 8.99
CA THR A 560 -33.21 -7.22 9.19
C THR A 560 -33.94 -8.02 10.27
N ILE A 561 -34.75 -7.42 11.14
CA ILE A 561 -35.42 -8.16 12.23
C ILE A 561 -36.93 -8.25 12.06
N VAL A 562 -37.50 -7.61 11.02
CA VAL A 562 -38.92 -7.67 10.70
C VAL A 562 -39.41 -9.12 10.57
N GLY A 563 -40.49 -9.44 11.27
CA GLY A 563 -41.11 -10.78 11.27
C GLY A 563 -40.31 -11.85 12.03
N ARG A 564 -39.23 -11.49 12.73
CA ARG A 564 -38.39 -12.41 13.52
C ARG A 564 -38.69 -12.23 15.00
N GLN A 565 -38.53 -13.30 15.78
CA GLN A 565 -38.77 -13.30 17.23
C GLN A 565 -37.69 -14.09 17.96
N GLY A 566 -37.49 -13.78 19.25
CA GLY A 566 -36.53 -14.46 20.12
C GLY A 566 -35.12 -14.55 19.52
N GLY A 567 -34.49 -15.73 19.61
CA GLY A 567 -33.12 -15.94 19.12
C GLY A 567 -32.90 -15.71 17.62
N ALA A 568 -33.97 -15.69 16.80
CA ALA A 568 -33.85 -15.38 15.37
C ALA A 568 -33.51 -13.91 15.10
N VAL A 569 -33.98 -13.00 15.96
CA VAL A 569 -33.62 -11.56 15.93
C VAL A 569 -32.12 -11.41 16.16
N ARG A 570 -31.60 -12.06 17.21
CA ARG A 570 -30.18 -11.98 17.59
C ARG A 570 -29.26 -12.48 16.47
N ARG A 571 -29.59 -13.62 15.85
CA ARG A 571 -28.78 -14.19 14.75
C ARG A 571 -28.79 -13.32 13.50
N ALA A 572 -29.97 -12.82 13.12
CA ALA A 572 -30.13 -11.94 11.97
C ALA A 572 -29.31 -10.65 12.12
N LEU A 573 -29.43 -10.02 13.29
CA LEU A 573 -28.71 -8.80 13.58
C LEU A 573 -27.20 -9.04 13.73
N GLY A 574 -26.80 -10.15 14.34
CA GLY A 574 -25.40 -10.58 14.40
C GLY A 574 -24.77 -10.68 13.01
N ARG A 575 -25.47 -11.35 12.07
CA ARG A 575 -25.04 -11.43 10.66
C ARG A 575 -24.97 -10.06 9.98
N HIS A 576 -25.88 -9.13 10.29
CA HIS A 576 -25.84 -7.76 9.76
C HIS A 576 -24.60 -7.00 10.28
N VAL A 577 -24.32 -7.12 11.58
CA VAL A 577 -23.14 -6.51 12.23
C VAL A 577 -21.85 -7.12 11.68
N ASP A 578 -21.77 -8.45 11.56
CA ASP A 578 -20.63 -9.15 10.96
C ASP A 578 -20.32 -8.63 9.55
N ARG A 579 -21.36 -8.48 8.72
CA ARG A 579 -21.23 -7.93 7.36
C ARG A 579 -20.71 -6.49 7.38
N ALA A 580 -21.16 -5.65 8.32
CA ALA A 580 -20.71 -4.27 8.45
C ALA A 580 -19.25 -4.19 8.95
N VAL A 581 -18.91 -4.91 10.02
CA VAL A 581 -17.56 -4.92 10.59
C VAL A 581 -16.54 -5.50 9.61
N LEU A 582 -16.91 -6.54 8.86
CA LEU A 582 -16.06 -7.12 7.81
C LEU A 582 -15.70 -6.07 6.73
N ARG A 583 -16.68 -5.29 6.25
CA ARG A 583 -16.45 -4.19 5.31
C ARG A 583 -15.54 -3.11 5.89
N ILE A 584 -15.82 -2.67 7.11
CA ILE A 584 -15.02 -1.65 7.81
C ILE A 584 -13.57 -2.12 7.94
N ALA A 585 -13.35 -3.37 8.34
CA ALA A 585 -12.01 -3.94 8.48
C ALA A 585 -11.29 -4.14 7.16
N ALA A 586 -11.98 -4.55 6.09
CA ALA A 586 -11.38 -4.67 4.77
C ALA A 586 -10.88 -3.30 4.26
N ASP A 587 -11.69 -2.25 4.37
CA ASP A 587 -11.30 -0.89 3.96
C ASP A 587 -10.14 -0.36 4.81
N ASP A 588 -10.21 -0.59 6.14
CA ASP A 588 -9.15 -0.21 7.07
C ASP A 588 -7.83 -0.91 6.69
N LEU A 589 -7.83 -2.24 6.50
CA LEU A 589 -6.64 -3.01 6.14
C LEU A 589 -6.02 -2.61 4.79
N LEU A 590 -6.83 -2.14 3.84
CA LEU A 590 -6.36 -1.73 2.51
C LEU A 590 -5.91 -0.28 2.42
N GLY A 591 -6.18 0.53 3.46
CA GLY A 591 -5.94 1.97 3.42
C GLY A 591 -6.94 2.72 2.55
N ASP A 592 -8.08 2.09 2.23
CA ASP A 592 -9.20 2.67 1.48
C ASP A 592 -10.17 3.43 2.40
N ALA A 593 -9.87 3.51 3.71
CA ALA A 593 -10.61 4.32 4.66
C ALA A 593 -10.35 5.81 4.35
N ASP A 594 -11.22 6.38 3.53
CA ASP A 594 -11.41 7.82 3.36
C ASP A 594 -11.63 8.51 4.72
N ASP A 595 -11.73 9.85 4.76
CA ASP A 595 -11.82 10.77 5.93
C ASP A 595 -12.80 10.37 7.10
N ARG A 596 -13.51 9.25 6.99
CA ARG A 596 -14.36 8.59 7.99
C ARG A 596 -13.57 7.60 8.87
N SER A 597 -13.22 8.04 10.08
CA SER A 597 -12.67 7.20 11.17
C SER A 597 -13.38 5.85 11.32
N VAL A 598 -12.60 4.76 11.38
CA VAL A 598 -13.03 3.38 11.73
C VAL A 598 -13.93 3.38 12.97
N GLY A 599 -13.56 4.15 13.99
CA GLY A 599 -14.31 4.22 15.24
C GLY A 599 -15.72 4.77 15.07
N ARG A 600 -15.91 5.77 14.20
CA ARG A 600 -17.25 6.29 13.89
C ARG A 600 -18.11 5.22 13.21
N ARG A 601 -17.57 4.52 12.22
CA ARG A 601 -18.29 3.47 11.48
C ARG A 601 -18.70 2.30 12.38
N LEU A 602 -17.79 1.86 13.25
CA LEU A 602 -18.09 0.85 14.27
C LEU A 602 -19.17 1.34 15.24
N THR A 603 -19.10 2.61 15.65
CA THR A 603 -20.08 3.24 16.55
C THR A 603 -21.47 3.31 15.91
N THR A 604 -21.59 3.77 14.67
CA THR A 604 -22.86 3.80 13.94
C THR A 604 -23.46 2.40 13.80
N THR A 605 -22.63 1.39 13.55
CA THR A 605 -23.07 -0.01 13.47
C THR A 605 -23.61 -0.50 14.82
N ALA A 606 -22.93 -0.18 15.92
CA ALA A 606 -23.36 -0.53 17.27
C ALA A 606 -24.65 0.20 17.70
N ASP A 607 -24.76 1.51 17.41
CA ASP A 607 -25.97 2.30 17.65
C ASP A 607 -27.17 1.66 16.96
N ALA A 608 -27.06 1.39 15.64
CA ALA A 608 -28.14 0.80 14.86
C ALA A 608 -28.56 -0.59 15.36
N ALA A 609 -27.59 -1.41 15.78
CA ALA A 609 -27.87 -2.74 16.33
C ALA A 609 -28.58 -2.66 17.69
N LEU A 610 -28.13 -1.78 18.58
CA LEU A 610 -28.78 -1.57 19.87
C LEU A 610 -30.21 -1.04 19.71
N ASP A 611 -30.42 -0.09 18.78
CA ASP A 611 -31.74 0.48 18.49
C ASP A 611 -32.74 -0.59 18.06
N ALA A 612 -32.35 -1.44 17.10
CA ALA A 612 -33.17 -2.57 16.66
C ALA A 612 -33.46 -3.59 17.79
N LEU A 613 -32.51 -3.82 18.71
CA LEU A 613 -32.72 -4.72 19.84
C LEU A 613 -33.65 -4.14 20.92
N VAL A 614 -33.56 -2.84 21.19
CA VAL A 614 -34.47 -2.15 22.10
C VAL A 614 -35.90 -2.21 21.54
N ASP A 615 -36.07 -1.92 20.25
CA ASP A 615 -37.36 -2.03 19.55
C ASP A 615 -37.95 -3.45 19.64
N ALA A 616 -37.11 -4.47 19.42
CA ALA A 616 -37.52 -5.87 19.52
C ALA A 616 -37.91 -6.28 20.95
N ALA A 617 -37.16 -5.81 21.96
CA ALA A 617 -37.42 -6.13 23.36
C ALA A 617 -38.77 -5.53 23.81
N GLY A 618 -39.06 -4.28 23.45
CA GLY A 618 -40.33 -3.61 23.75
C GLY A 618 -41.54 -4.15 22.97
N ALA A 619 -41.33 -4.80 21.82
CA ALA A 619 -42.39 -5.50 21.09
C ALA A 619 -42.78 -6.85 21.73
N HIS A 620 -41.84 -7.51 22.40
CA HIS A 620 -42.07 -8.83 23.00
C HIS A 620 -42.84 -8.74 24.33
N ASP A 621 -42.61 -7.69 25.14
CA ASP A 621 -43.36 -7.46 26.38
C ASP A 621 -44.85 -7.14 26.12
N ARG A 622 -45.19 -6.62 24.94
CA ARG A 622 -46.58 -6.44 24.48
C ARG A 622 -47.34 -7.76 24.26
N GLY A 623 -46.63 -8.89 24.08
CA GLY A 623 -47.22 -10.18 23.72
C GLY A 623 -47.34 -11.20 24.86
N HIS A 624 -46.70 -10.99 26.02
CA HIS A 624 -46.63 -11.98 27.10
C HIS A 624 -47.60 -11.73 28.27
N ASP A 625 -48.10 -10.51 28.47
CA ASP A 625 -49.09 -10.19 29.53
C ASP A 625 -50.55 -10.53 29.14
N GLY A 626 -50.77 -11.19 27.99
CA GLY A 626 -52.09 -11.60 27.51
C GLY A 626 -52.48 -13.07 27.78
N GLY A 627 -51.76 -13.81 28.62
CA GLY A 627 -51.89 -15.27 28.66
C GLY A 627 -51.66 -15.97 30.01
N HIS A 628 -52.53 -15.74 31.00
CA HIS A 628 -52.89 -16.72 32.05
C HIS A 628 -54.35 -16.43 32.44
N ASP A 629 -55.34 -17.19 31.97
CA ASP A 629 -55.76 -18.43 32.65
C ASP A 629 -56.56 -19.34 31.68
N ARG A 630 -56.05 -20.55 31.44
CA ARG A 630 -56.83 -21.70 30.97
C ARG A 630 -56.50 -22.89 31.86
N GLY A 631 -56.78 -22.75 33.16
CA GLY A 631 -57.05 -23.87 34.04
C GLY A 631 -58.43 -24.45 33.73
N LEU A 632 -58.43 -25.74 33.40
CA LEU A 632 -59.61 -26.59 33.40
C LEU A 632 -60.19 -26.64 34.82
N ASP A 633 -61.49 -26.39 34.99
CA ASP A 633 -62.37 -27.13 35.89
C ASP A 633 -63.83 -26.75 35.66
N GLY A 634 -64.71 -27.74 35.82
CA GLY A 634 -66.09 -27.72 35.39
C GLY A 634 -67.09 -27.25 36.45
N ALA A 635 -68.27 -26.86 35.94
CA ALA A 635 -69.61 -26.92 36.56
C ALA A 635 -69.78 -26.37 37.99
N ASN A 636 -70.35 -25.15 38.09
CA ASN A 636 -71.69 -24.91 38.66
C ASN A 636 -72.00 -23.41 38.86
N GLY A 637 -73.21 -23.00 38.46
CA GLY A 637 -74.11 -22.20 39.30
C GLY A 637 -73.87 -20.69 39.49
N LEU A 638 -74.68 -19.89 38.78
CA LEU A 638 -75.48 -18.75 39.25
C LEU A 638 -74.78 -17.58 40.00
N GLY A 639 -74.90 -16.38 39.43
CA GLY A 639 -74.88 -15.11 40.18
C GLY A 639 -74.16 -13.98 39.47
N GLY A 640 -74.92 -12.96 39.04
CA GLY A 640 -74.37 -11.76 38.39
C GLY A 640 -73.52 -10.92 39.34
N ALA A 641 -72.33 -10.55 38.87
CA ALA A 641 -71.51 -9.46 39.38
C ALA A 641 -70.92 -8.68 38.19
N PRO A 642 -70.63 -7.38 38.33
CA PRO A 642 -70.15 -6.55 37.22
C PRO A 642 -68.80 -7.07 36.71
N VAL A 643 -68.66 -7.09 35.39
CA VAL A 643 -67.38 -7.32 34.71
C VAL A 643 -66.36 -6.32 35.27
N PRO A 644 -65.21 -6.73 35.83
CA PRO A 644 -64.15 -5.78 36.18
C PRO A 644 -63.68 -5.11 34.89
N GLU A 645 -63.54 -3.78 34.92
CA GLU A 645 -63.01 -3.00 33.81
C GLU A 645 -61.73 -3.64 33.26
N PRO A 646 -61.48 -3.58 31.94
CA PRO A 646 -60.25 -4.10 31.36
C PRO A 646 -59.06 -3.43 32.05
N VAL A 647 -58.27 -4.21 32.78
CA VAL A 647 -56.98 -3.76 33.32
C VAL A 647 -56.19 -3.19 32.15
N PRO A 648 -55.75 -1.92 32.19
CA PRO A 648 -54.97 -1.35 31.11
C PRO A 648 -53.74 -2.21 30.88
N VAL A 649 -53.58 -2.70 29.65
CA VAL A 649 -52.31 -3.30 29.21
C VAL A 649 -51.22 -2.27 29.50
N PRO A 650 -50.19 -2.57 30.31
CA PRO A 650 -49.16 -1.59 30.62
C PRO A 650 -48.51 -1.13 29.32
N VAL A 651 -48.61 0.16 29.03
CA VAL A 651 -47.84 0.80 27.97
C VAL A 651 -46.37 0.54 28.29
N PRO A 652 -45.54 0.04 27.33
CA PRO A 652 -44.16 -0.27 27.63
C PRO A 652 -43.47 0.98 28.15
N VAL A 653 -42.87 0.89 29.34
CA VAL A 653 -42.11 1.97 29.95
C VAL A 653 -41.00 2.37 28.98
N PRO A 654 -40.96 3.63 28.50
CA PRO A 654 -39.90 4.07 27.62
C PRO A 654 -38.53 3.89 28.29
N VAL A 655 -37.60 3.26 27.56
CA VAL A 655 -36.21 3.02 27.99
C VAL A 655 -35.26 3.61 26.95
N ALA A 656 -34.20 4.24 27.42
CA ALA A 656 -33.12 4.74 26.59
C ALA A 656 -31.76 4.18 27.01
N VAL A 657 -30.88 4.03 26.03
CA VAL A 657 -29.49 3.59 26.20
C VAL A 657 -28.56 4.79 26.05
N ILE A 658 -27.74 5.04 27.07
CA ILE A 658 -26.69 6.05 27.09
C ILE A 658 -25.36 5.37 26.78
N ALA A 659 -24.68 5.79 25.72
CA ALA A 659 -23.32 5.34 25.41
C ALA A 659 -22.29 6.12 26.25
N LEU A 660 -21.37 5.42 26.89
CA LEU A 660 -20.30 5.96 27.73
C LEU A 660 -18.91 5.64 27.16
N GLY A 661 -17.85 6.18 27.78
CA GLY A 661 -16.47 5.82 27.43
C GLY A 661 -16.11 6.07 25.96
N ARG A 662 -15.49 5.08 25.30
CA ARG A 662 -15.14 5.16 23.87
C ARG A 662 -16.37 5.03 22.97
N PHE A 663 -17.41 4.33 23.40
CA PHE A 663 -18.65 4.21 22.65
C PHE A 663 -19.39 5.57 22.59
N GLY A 664 -19.40 6.28 23.73
CA GLY A 664 -19.92 7.64 23.85
C GLY A 664 -19.13 8.63 23.00
N GLY A 665 -17.79 8.55 23.05
CA GLY A 665 -16.90 9.39 22.25
C GLY A 665 -16.81 9.06 20.75
N ARG A 666 -17.59 8.11 20.23
CA ARG A 666 -17.54 7.66 18.81
C ARG A 666 -16.15 7.14 18.37
N GLU A 667 -15.45 6.50 19.29
CA GLU A 667 -14.06 6.02 19.15
C GLU A 667 -13.94 4.52 19.45
N LEU A 668 -14.97 3.74 19.09
CA LEU A 668 -14.91 2.29 19.17
C LEU A 668 -13.71 1.72 18.40
N SER A 669 -13.19 0.61 18.91
CA SER A 669 -12.12 -0.19 18.31
C SER A 669 -12.62 -1.61 18.13
N TYR A 670 -11.93 -2.44 17.34
CA TYR A 670 -12.28 -3.86 17.20
C TYR A 670 -12.21 -4.65 18.52
N ALA A 671 -11.50 -4.08 19.52
CA ALA A 671 -11.35 -4.62 20.86
C ALA A 671 -12.34 -4.02 21.88
N SER A 672 -13.12 -3.00 21.53
CA SER A 672 -13.94 -2.28 22.50
C SER A 672 -15.13 -3.10 22.99
N ASP A 673 -15.48 -2.93 24.26
CA ASP A 673 -16.82 -3.19 24.78
C ASP A 673 -17.74 -1.99 24.45
N LEU A 674 -19.05 -2.19 24.56
CA LEU A 674 -20.05 -1.12 24.55
C LEU A 674 -20.33 -0.72 25.99
N ASP A 675 -19.65 0.31 26.47
CA ASP A 675 -19.92 0.92 27.77
C ASP A 675 -21.29 1.63 27.72
N VAL A 676 -22.27 1.18 28.49
CA VAL A 676 -23.63 1.74 28.48
C VAL A 676 -24.22 1.94 29.87
N ALA A 677 -25.17 2.87 29.96
CA ALA A 677 -26.09 3.03 31.08
C ALA A 677 -27.53 3.12 30.55
N PHE A 678 -28.52 2.79 31.39
CA PHE A 678 -29.92 2.74 30.98
C PHE A 678 -30.77 3.69 31.83
N VAL A 679 -31.71 4.38 31.17
CA VAL A 679 -32.69 5.28 31.81
C VAL A 679 -34.11 4.89 31.41
N HIS A 680 -35.07 5.06 32.31
CA HIS A 680 -36.50 4.84 32.03
C HIS A 680 -37.35 6.03 32.45
N ALA A 681 -38.51 6.21 31.79
CA ALA A 681 -39.44 7.32 32.07
C ALA A 681 -40.45 7.01 33.20
N GLY A 682 -40.50 5.77 33.68
CA GLY A 682 -41.45 5.30 34.69
C GLY A 682 -41.33 5.97 36.07
N GLY A 683 -42.47 6.28 36.69
CA GLY A 683 -42.54 7.02 37.96
C GLY A 683 -42.86 6.18 39.20
N ASP A 684 -43.29 4.92 39.02
CA ASP A 684 -43.67 4.02 40.10
C ASP A 684 -42.85 2.71 40.15
N HIS A 685 -43.07 1.89 41.18
CA HIS A 685 -42.37 0.62 41.35
C HIS A 685 -42.73 -0.44 40.30
N GLY A 686 -43.92 -0.38 39.70
CA GLY A 686 -44.35 -1.28 38.64
C GLY A 686 -43.57 -1.02 37.35
N ASP A 687 -43.45 0.25 37.00
CA ASP A 687 -42.69 0.70 35.84
C ASP A 687 -41.20 0.37 35.97
N ALA A 688 -40.62 0.63 37.15
CA ALA A 688 -39.21 0.31 37.42
C ALA A 688 -38.91 -1.18 37.21
N ARG A 689 -39.79 -2.06 37.72
CA ARG A 689 -39.66 -3.52 37.52
C ARG A 689 -39.83 -3.93 36.06
N ALA A 690 -40.72 -3.28 35.32
CA ALA A 690 -40.91 -3.55 33.89
C ALA A 690 -39.66 -3.16 33.09
N ALA A 691 -39.16 -1.94 33.29
CA ALA A 691 -37.93 -1.46 32.66
C ALA A 691 -36.72 -2.36 32.99
N GLU A 692 -36.59 -2.78 34.26
CA GLU A 692 -35.50 -3.67 34.67
C GLU A 692 -35.56 -5.03 33.96
N ARG A 693 -36.76 -5.61 33.77
CA ARG A 693 -36.93 -6.86 33.00
C ARG A 693 -36.53 -6.68 31.53
N THR A 694 -36.97 -5.60 30.90
CA THR A 694 -36.65 -5.30 29.49
C THR A 694 -35.14 -5.12 29.31
N VAL A 695 -34.49 -4.33 30.17
CA VAL A 695 -33.03 -4.11 30.12
C VAL A 695 -32.25 -5.39 30.44
N ALA A 696 -32.66 -6.17 31.45
CA ALA A 696 -32.00 -7.44 31.76
C ALA A 696 -32.07 -8.43 30.58
N ARG A 697 -33.18 -8.46 29.84
CA ARG A 697 -33.33 -9.28 28.63
C ARG A 697 -32.43 -8.76 27.50
N LEU A 698 -32.37 -7.45 27.29
CA LEU A 698 -31.49 -6.82 26.31
C LEU A 698 -30.01 -7.17 26.59
N VAL A 699 -29.55 -6.96 27.82
CA VAL A 699 -28.18 -7.29 28.24
C VAL A 699 -27.87 -8.77 28.06
N ARG A 700 -28.80 -9.68 28.41
CA ARG A 700 -28.63 -11.12 28.18
C ARG A 700 -28.51 -11.45 26.68
N THR A 701 -29.41 -10.90 25.86
CA THR A 701 -29.42 -11.10 24.40
C THR A 701 -28.11 -10.63 23.76
N LEU A 702 -27.55 -9.53 24.26
CA LEU A 702 -26.26 -9.02 23.80
C LEU A 702 -25.07 -9.90 24.20
N ARG A 703 -25.14 -10.56 25.37
CA ARG A 703 -24.08 -11.47 25.86
C ARG A 703 -24.07 -12.83 25.16
N ASP A 704 -25.24 -13.33 24.73
CA ASP A 704 -25.40 -14.70 24.23
C ASP A 704 -25.11 -14.88 22.73
N GLY A 705 -24.19 -14.09 22.14
CA GLY A 705 -23.91 -14.15 20.69
C GLY A 705 -22.43 -14.37 20.33
N ASP A 706 -22.21 -15.11 19.24
CA ASP A 706 -20.88 -15.50 18.71
C ASP A 706 -20.39 -14.64 17.52
N ASP A 707 -21.07 -13.51 17.28
CA ASP A 707 -20.76 -12.56 16.21
C ASP A 707 -19.82 -11.43 16.67
N LEU A 708 -19.60 -10.45 15.78
CA LEU A 708 -18.72 -9.32 16.00
C LEU A 708 -19.38 -8.16 16.77
N LEU A 709 -20.65 -8.27 17.18
CA LEU A 709 -21.27 -7.29 18.07
C LEU A 709 -20.50 -7.28 19.40
N ALA A 710 -19.96 -6.11 19.76
CA ALA A 710 -19.17 -5.95 20.96
C ALA A 710 -19.99 -6.32 22.21
N ALA A 711 -19.31 -6.92 23.19
CA ALA A 711 -19.93 -7.21 24.47
C ALA A 711 -20.30 -5.91 25.19
N VAL A 712 -21.39 -5.94 25.95
CA VAL A 712 -21.89 -4.77 26.68
C VAL A 712 -21.36 -4.74 28.10
N ASP A 713 -20.79 -3.60 28.47
CA ASP A 713 -20.33 -3.29 29.81
C ASP A 713 -21.27 -2.27 30.45
N VAL A 714 -21.77 -2.59 31.64
CA VAL A 714 -22.73 -1.78 32.41
C VAL A 714 -22.11 -1.28 33.73
N ASP A 715 -20.81 -1.49 33.93
CA ASP A 715 -20.15 -1.22 35.21
C ASP A 715 -19.87 0.28 35.45
N LEU A 716 -20.06 1.14 34.44
CA LEU A 716 -19.95 2.60 34.55
C LEU A 716 -21.25 3.31 34.99
N ARG A 717 -22.30 2.54 35.31
CA ARG A 717 -23.53 3.08 35.90
C ARG A 717 -23.32 3.44 37.38
N PRO A 718 -24.18 4.30 37.98
CA PRO A 718 -24.17 4.59 39.42
C PRO A 718 -24.06 3.33 40.29
N GLU A 719 -23.23 3.39 41.33
CA GLU A 719 -22.83 2.28 42.22
C GLU A 719 -22.29 1.00 41.52
N GLY A 720 -21.96 1.09 40.23
CA GLY A 720 -21.42 -0.01 39.43
C GLY A 720 -22.28 -1.27 39.54
N ARG A 721 -21.65 -2.43 39.80
CA ARG A 721 -22.34 -3.73 39.91
C ARG A 721 -23.38 -3.81 41.03
N ALA A 722 -23.23 -3.02 42.08
CA ALA A 722 -24.14 -3.00 43.21
C ALA A 722 -25.38 -2.11 42.96
N GLY A 723 -25.33 -1.25 41.94
CA GLY A 723 -26.44 -0.36 41.58
C GLY A 723 -27.48 -1.03 40.68
N PRO A 724 -28.71 -0.49 40.65
CA PRO A 724 -29.78 -0.96 39.77
C PRO A 724 -29.36 -0.87 38.30
N LEU A 725 -29.87 -1.78 37.47
CA LEU A 725 -29.49 -1.88 36.05
C LEU A 725 -30.05 -0.73 35.20
N VAL A 726 -31.17 -0.15 35.62
CA VAL A 726 -31.86 0.98 34.98
C VAL A 726 -32.37 1.93 36.08
N ARG A 727 -32.39 3.23 35.81
CA ARG A 727 -32.83 4.28 36.76
C ARG A 727 -33.73 5.31 36.09
N THR A 728 -34.48 6.07 36.88
CA THR A 728 -35.18 7.28 36.41
C THR A 728 -34.21 8.45 36.22
N VAL A 729 -34.67 9.49 35.53
CA VAL A 729 -33.92 10.75 35.40
C VAL A 729 -33.60 11.35 36.78
N GLU A 730 -34.58 11.41 37.68
CA GLU A 730 -34.42 11.90 39.05
C GLU A 730 -33.42 11.05 39.84
N GLY A 731 -33.43 9.73 39.63
CA GLY A 731 -32.51 8.80 40.26
C GLY A 731 -31.05 9.06 39.86
N TYR A 732 -30.79 9.42 38.60
CA TYR A 732 -29.47 9.86 38.16
C TYR A 732 -29.11 11.23 38.73
N LEU A 733 -30.01 12.20 38.69
CA LEU A 733 -29.76 13.56 39.20
C LEU A 733 -29.41 13.56 40.68
N SER A 734 -30.17 12.83 41.50
CA SER A 734 -29.92 12.64 42.93
C SER A 734 -28.55 12.01 43.18
N TYR A 735 -28.17 11.01 42.36
CA TYR A 735 -26.87 10.36 42.49
C TYR A 735 -25.70 11.29 42.17
N PHE A 736 -25.77 11.96 41.02
CA PHE A 736 -24.72 12.90 40.60
C PHE A 736 -24.62 14.14 41.49
N GLU A 737 -25.67 14.45 42.25
CA GLU A 737 -25.65 15.53 43.23
C GLU A 737 -25.00 15.12 44.57
N ARG A 738 -25.23 13.89 45.03
CA ARG A 738 -24.91 13.49 46.41
C ARG A 738 -23.71 12.56 46.54
N TRP A 739 -23.49 11.69 45.54
CA TRP A 739 -22.60 10.54 45.69
C TRP A 739 -21.57 10.39 44.56
N ALA A 740 -21.76 11.02 43.40
CA ALA A 740 -20.85 10.83 42.28
C ALA A 740 -19.43 11.31 42.58
N GLU A 741 -18.48 10.42 42.35
CA GLU A 741 -17.05 10.70 42.47
C GLU A 741 -16.54 11.51 41.25
N PRO A 742 -15.41 12.23 41.38
CA PRO A 742 -14.87 13.05 40.30
C PRO A 742 -14.56 12.27 39.02
N TRP A 743 -14.16 11.00 39.14
CA TRP A 743 -13.88 10.14 37.98
C TRP A 743 -15.15 9.70 37.26
N GLU A 744 -16.28 9.55 37.97
CA GLU A 744 -17.58 9.23 37.36
C GLU A 744 -18.08 10.42 36.55
N ARG A 745 -17.96 11.63 37.10
CA ARG A 745 -18.22 12.88 36.36
C ARG A 745 -17.40 12.94 35.09
N LEU A 746 -16.09 12.67 35.18
CA LEU A 746 -15.19 12.68 34.02
C LEU A 746 -15.58 11.62 32.97
N ALA A 747 -15.92 10.40 33.39
CA ALA A 747 -16.36 9.33 32.49
C ALA A 747 -17.64 9.68 31.73
N TRP A 748 -18.57 10.39 32.38
CA TRP A 748 -19.85 10.80 31.81
C TRP A 748 -19.77 12.06 30.92
N THR A 749 -18.64 12.77 30.85
CA THR A 749 -18.45 13.89 29.90
C THR A 749 -18.59 13.49 28.44
N ARG A 750 -18.38 12.19 28.14
CA ARG A 750 -18.55 11.63 26.79
C ARG A 750 -19.91 10.99 26.55
N ALA A 751 -20.80 11.05 27.53
CA ALA A 751 -22.11 10.41 27.44
C ALA A 751 -22.91 10.97 26.26
N ARG A 752 -23.59 10.09 25.51
CA ARG A 752 -24.51 10.48 24.44
C ARG A 752 -25.68 9.50 24.32
N PRO A 753 -26.80 9.89 23.69
CA PRO A 753 -27.86 8.96 23.32
C PRO A 753 -27.35 7.92 22.32
N ALA A 754 -27.62 6.63 22.59
CA ALA A 754 -27.16 5.50 21.78
C ALA A 754 -28.31 4.80 21.05
N ALA A 755 -29.41 4.49 21.75
CA ALA A 755 -30.53 3.71 21.24
C ALA A 755 -31.77 3.87 22.14
N GLY A 756 -32.95 3.50 21.62
CA GLY A 756 -34.22 3.56 22.35
C GLY A 756 -34.85 4.94 22.32
N ASP A 757 -35.47 5.37 23.43
CA ASP A 757 -36.08 6.70 23.51
C ASP A 757 -35.00 7.80 23.58
N LEU A 758 -34.65 8.36 22.42
CA LEU A 758 -33.61 9.37 22.33
C LEU A 758 -33.99 10.68 23.04
N GLY A 759 -35.28 11.01 23.12
CA GLY A 759 -35.75 12.18 23.86
C GLY A 759 -35.48 12.04 25.35
N LEU A 760 -35.84 10.89 25.93
CA LEU A 760 -35.54 10.57 27.33
C LEU A 760 -34.03 10.62 27.65
N ALA A 761 -33.20 10.10 26.74
CA ALA A 761 -31.75 10.18 26.88
C ALA A 761 -31.24 11.63 26.83
N GLU A 762 -31.78 12.45 25.92
CA GLU A 762 -31.44 13.87 25.80
C GLU A 762 -31.86 14.67 27.03
N ASP A 763 -33.03 14.38 27.60
CA ASP A 763 -33.53 15.00 28.84
C ASP A 763 -32.59 14.73 30.02
N LEU A 764 -32.19 13.46 30.23
CA LEU A 764 -31.21 13.08 31.25
C LEU A 764 -29.89 13.84 31.08
N LEU A 765 -29.32 13.81 29.87
CA LEU A 765 -28.02 14.43 29.59
C LEU A 765 -28.09 15.96 29.63
N GLY A 766 -29.23 16.55 29.26
CA GLY A 766 -29.54 17.97 29.44
C GLY A 766 -29.52 18.36 30.91
N ALA A 767 -30.22 17.60 31.75
CA ALA A 767 -30.32 17.87 33.19
C ALA A 767 -28.99 17.64 33.94
N LEU A 768 -28.17 16.67 33.51
CA LEU A 768 -26.85 16.42 34.08
C LEU A 768 -25.77 17.41 33.62
N ARG A 769 -25.96 18.08 32.48
CA ARG A 769 -24.94 18.92 31.81
C ARG A 769 -24.26 19.94 32.72
N PRO A 770 -24.99 20.75 33.51
CA PRO A 770 -24.35 21.75 34.36
C PRO A 770 -23.40 21.13 35.39
N ARG A 771 -23.67 19.89 35.83
CA ARG A 771 -22.83 19.16 36.80
C ARG A 771 -21.65 18.47 36.11
N LEU A 772 -21.87 17.89 34.95
CA LEU A 772 -20.84 17.21 34.17
C LEU A 772 -19.79 18.20 33.64
N GLU A 773 -20.20 19.41 33.25
CA GLU A 773 -19.33 20.44 32.67
C GLU A 773 -18.75 21.41 33.70
N ALA A 774 -19.11 21.27 34.97
CA ALA A 774 -18.59 22.11 36.04
C ALA A 774 -17.06 21.98 36.18
N ARG A 775 -16.37 23.12 36.29
CA ARG A 775 -14.92 23.16 36.50
C ARG A 775 -14.54 22.37 37.75
N PRO A 776 -13.56 21.46 37.67
CA PRO A 776 -13.16 20.65 38.81
C PRO A 776 -12.49 21.51 39.88
N THR A 777 -12.78 21.23 41.15
CA THR A 777 -12.11 21.87 42.29
C THR A 777 -10.66 21.38 42.44
N GLY A 778 -9.86 22.07 43.26
CA GLY A 778 -8.48 21.66 43.51
C GLY A 778 -8.33 20.24 44.09
N ASP A 779 -9.27 19.81 44.93
CA ASP A 779 -9.31 18.45 45.49
C ASP A 779 -9.70 17.41 44.45
N GLU A 780 -10.69 17.72 43.60
CA GLU A 780 -11.10 16.86 42.50
C GLU A 780 -9.95 16.66 41.50
N LEU A 781 -9.22 17.72 41.15
CA LEU A 781 -8.02 17.64 40.31
C LEU A 781 -6.95 16.72 40.91
N ARG A 782 -6.68 16.84 42.22
CA ARG A 782 -5.74 15.95 42.92
C ARG A 782 -6.22 14.51 42.93
N SER A 783 -7.51 14.28 43.13
CA SER A 783 -8.11 12.94 43.11
C SER A 783 -7.97 12.29 41.73
N LEU A 784 -8.36 13.00 40.65
CA LEU A 784 -8.25 12.53 39.27
C LEU A 784 -6.81 12.19 38.88
N ARG A 785 -5.85 13.04 39.25
CA ARG A 785 -4.42 12.78 39.01
C ARG A 785 -3.92 11.54 39.74
N ARG A 786 -4.34 11.31 40.99
CA ARG A 786 -3.99 10.11 41.77
C ARG A 786 -4.59 8.85 41.15
N ILE A 787 -5.86 8.88 40.77
CA ILE A 787 -6.53 7.75 40.10
C ILE A 787 -5.82 7.41 38.79
N LYS A 788 -5.44 8.41 38.00
CA LYS A 788 -4.70 8.19 36.75
C LYS A 788 -3.31 7.59 37.00
N ALA A 789 -2.53 8.15 37.91
CA ALA A 789 -1.20 7.62 38.25
C ALA A 789 -1.29 6.17 38.76
N ARG A 790 -2.30 5.86 39.58
CA ARG A 790 -2.57 4.51 40.06
C ARG A 790 -2.95 3.56 38.92
N ALA A 791 -3.78 4.01 37.98
CA ALA A 791 -4.15 3.20 36.81
C ALA A 791 -2.93 2.87 35.92
N GLU A 792 -1.99 3.80 35.76
CA GLU A 792 -0.72 3.54 35.03
C GLU A 792 0.15 2.50 35.76
N ALA A 793 0.23 2.57 37.09
CA ALA A 793 1.11 1.70 37.88
C ALA A 793 0.54 0.29 38.14
N GLU A 794 -0.79 0.18 38.32
CA GLU A 794 -1.41 -1.04 38.87
C GLU A 794 -2.29 -1.80 37.88
N ARG A 795 -2.72 -1.20 36.76
CA ARG A 795 -3.73 -1.82 35.85
C ARG A 795 -3.16 -2.41 34.57
N ILE A 796 -1.84 -2.34 34.35
CA ILE A 796 -1.19 -3.04 33.24
C ILE A 796 -1.16 -4.54 33.56
N PRO A 797 -1.74 -5.42 32.71
CA PRO A 797 -1.77 -6.85 32.99
C PRO A 797 -0.37 -7.46 33.13
N PRO A 798 -0.17 -8.45 34.04
CA PRO A 798 1.07 -9.19 34.12
C PRO A 798 1.40 -9.87 32.77
N GLY A 799 2.57 -9.57 32.21
CA GLY A 799 3.03 -10.13 30.93
C GLY A 799 2.91 -9.18 29.72
N GLU A 800 2.29 -8.01 29.88
CA GLU A 800 2.39 -6.92 28.90
C GLU A 800 3.56 -5.99 29.24
N ASP A 801 4.29 -5.55 28.21
CA ASP A 801 5.42 -4.63 28.37
C ASP A 801 4.93 -3.22 28.68
N PRO A 802 5.17 -2.68 29.90
CA PRO A 802 4.69 -1.37 30.29
C PRO A 802 5.26 -0.24 29.42
N ASP A 803 6.49 -0.40 28.91
CA ASP A 803 7.17 0.61 28.11
C ASP A 803 6.59 0.72 26.70
N PHE A 804 5.82 -0.28 26.26
CA PHE A 804 5.18 -0.32 24.94
C PHE A 804 3.66 -0.53 25.00
N HIS A 805 3.05 -0.21 26.14
CA HIS A 805 1.62 -0.34 26.32
C HIS A 805 0.85 0.81 25.62
N LEU A 806 0.09 0.48 24.58
CA LEU A 806 -0.62 1.42 23.69
C LEU A 806 -1.76 2.16 24.40
N LYS A 807 -2.42 1.51 25.37
CA LYS A 807 -3.59 2.09 26.06
C LYS A 807 -3.23 2.83 27.36
N LEU A 808 -2.68 2.12 28.35
CA LEU A 808 -2.39 2.61 29.69
C LEU A 808 -0.99 3.19 29.88
N GLY A 809 -0.06 2.94 28.95
CA GLY A 809 1.32 3.40 29.06
C GLY A 809 1.47 4.93 28.95
N PRO A 810 2.61 5.50 29.37
CA PRO A 810 2.85 6.94 29.32
C PRO A 810 2.74 7.50 27.90
N GLY A 811 1.90 8.51 27.71
CA GLY A 811 1.60 9.09 26.39
C GLY A 811 0.77 8.20 25.47
N GLY A 812 0.21 7.09 25.98
CA GLY A 812 -0.73 6.21 25.29
C GLY A 812 -2.16 6.77 25.25
N LEU A 813 -3.11 5.96 24.78
CA LEU A 813 -4.50 6.38 24.53
C LEU A 813 -5.17 7.02 25.74
N THR A 814 -5.18 6.34 26.88
CA THR A 814 -5.86 6.81 28.09
C THR A 814 -5.19 8.06 28.66
N ASP A 815 -3.89 8.25 28.42
CA ASP A 815 -3.17 9.46 28.83
C ASP A 815 -3.65 10.68 28.03
N VAL A 816 -3.78 10.54 26.71
CA VAL A 816 -4.28 11.60 25.83
C VAL A 816 -5.76 11.89 26.10
N GLU A 817 -6.59 10.85 26.17
CA GLU A 817 -8.04 10.97 26.37
C GLU A 817 -8.37 11.73 27.66
N LEU A 818 -7.76 11.35 28.79
CA LEU A 818 -8.01 12.01 30.08
C LEU A 818 -7.40 13.41 30.13
N CYS A 819 -6.25 13.65 29.48
CA CYS A 819 -5.68 14.99 29.37
C CYS A 819 -6.62 15.94 28.63
N VAL A 820 -7.19 15.49 27.52
CA VAL A 820 -8.13 16.29 26.73
C VAL A 820 -9.40 16.56 27.54
N GLN A 821 -10.04 15.52 28.10
CA GLN A 821 -11.26 15.69 28.90
C GLN A 821 -11.04 16.65 30.09
N LEU A 822 -9.92 16.51 30.81
CA LEU A 822 -9.63 17.38 31.95
C LEU A 822 -9.46 18.84 31.52
N LEU A 823 -8.71 19.09 30.44
CA LEU A 823 -8.52 20.44 29.92
C LEU A 823 -9.84 21.04 29.43
N GLN A 824 -10.70 20.25 28.81
CA GLN A 824 -12.02 20.70 28.40
C GLN A 824 -12.85 21.17 29.60
N LEU A 825 -12.86 20.41 30.69
CA LEU A 825 -13.54 20.79 31.93
C LEU A 825 -12.92 22.04 32.57
N GLN A 826 -11.59 22.12 32.68
CA GLN A 826 -10.90 23.25 33.31
C GLN A 826 -11.14 24.57 32.57
N HIS A 827 -11.24 24.51 31.24
CA HIS A 827 -11.38 25.69 30.39
C HIS A 827 -12.83 25.96 29.94
N GLY A 828 -13.78 25.08 30.26
CA GLY A 828 -15.19 25.22 29.85
C GLY A 828 -15.40 25.05 28.35
N VAL A 829 -14.59 24.21 27.71
CA VAL A 829 -14.65 23.90 26.26
C VAL A 829 -15.07 22.45 26.02
N VAL A 830 -16.05 22.01 26.82
CA VAL A 830 -16.57 20.64 26.78
C VAL A 830 -17.34 20.42 25.49
N THR A 831 -16.96 19.38 24.76
CA THR A 831 -17.65 18.92 23.55
C THR A 831 -18.24 17.54 23.84
N ALA A 832 -19.45 17.52 24.41
CA ALA A 832 -20.11 16.27 24.78
C ALA A 832 -20.33 15.36 23.55
N GLY A 833 -20.11 14.05 23.71
CA GLY A 833 -20.34 13.05 22.65
C GLY A 833 -19.43 13.17 21.41
N THR A 834 -18.34 13.94 21.49
CA THR A 834 -17.35 14.08 20.40
C THR A 834 -16.14 13.18 20.59
N THR A 835 -15.37 13.00 19.52
CA THR A 835 -14.09 12.30 19.53
C THR A 835 -13.00 13.06 20.27
N THR A 836 -11.93 12.37 20.67
CA THR A 836 -10.71 12.98 21.22
C THR A 836 -10.11 13.98 20.25
N ALA A 837 -10.13 13.67 18.95
CA ALA A 837 -9.60 14.55 17.91
C ALA A 837 -10.38 15.89 17.84
N GLU A 838 -11.71 15.83 17.90
CA GLU A 838 -12.56 17.02 17.98
C GLU A 838 -12.32 17.81 19.27
N GLY A 839 -12.13 17.13 20.41
CA GLY A 839 -11.77 17.78 21.68
C GLY A 839 -10.41 18.50 21.62
N ILE A 840 -9.40 17.90 20.99
CA ILE A 840 -8.10 18.54 20.74
C ILE A 840 -8.26 19.78 19.85
N ALA A 841 -9.05 19.68 18.78
CA ALA A 841 -9.32 20.80 17.87
C ALA A 841 -10.04 21.95 18.59
N ALA A 842 -11.04 21.65 19.42
CA ALA A 842 -11.75 22.64 20.23
C ALA A 842 -10.82 23.35 21.23
N LEU A 843 -9.95 22.60 21.92
CA LEU A 843 -8.94 23.16 22.82
C LEU A 843 -7.91 24.03 22.09
N ALA A 844 -7.52 23.66 20.87
CA ALA A 844 -6.63 24.46 20.05
C ALA A 844 -7.30 25.75 19.55
N ALA A 845 -8.56 25.68 19.09
CA ALA A 845 -9.34 26.83 18.68
C ALA A 845 -9.57 27.82 19.83
N ALA A 846 -9.72 27.31 21.06
CA ALA A 846 -9.81 28.12 22.27
C ALA A 846 -8.46 28.64 22.81
N GLY A 847 -7.34 28.35 22.14
CA GLY A 847 -6.01 28.80 22.55
C GLY A 847 -5.44 28.08 23.78
N VAL A 848 -6.08 27.02 24.27
CA VAL A 848 -5.61 26.23 25.43
C VAL A 848 -4.39 25.39 25.04
N LEU A 849 -4.43 24.79 23.85
CA LEU A 849 -3.32 24.05 23.25
C LEU A 849 -2.73 24.84 22.08
N ASN A 850 -1.41 24.92 22.02
CA ASN A 850 -0.76 25.41 20.80
C ASN A 850 -0.69 24.29 19.73
N ALA A 851 -0.35 24.66 18.50
CA ALA A 851 -0.31 23.73 17.36
C ALA A 851 0.62 22.52 17.59
N ALA A 852 1.77 22.71 18.25
CA ALA A 852 2.70 21.61 18.52
C ALA A 852 2.18 20.64 19.59
N GLU A 853 1.49 21.15 20.61
CA GLU A 853 0.86 20.32 21.65
C GLU A 853 -0.34 19.55 21.11
N ALA A 854 -1.21 20.22 20.36
CA ALA A 854 -2.35 19.59 19.68
C ALA A 854 -1.87 18.50 18.71
N GLY A 855 -0.85 18.79 17.90
CA GLY A 855 -0.23 17.81 17.00
C GLY A 855 0.33 16.60 17.75
N ALA A 856 1.08 16.82 18.84
CA ALA A 856 1.66 15.72 19.63
C ALA A 856 0.60 14.77 20.23
N LEU A 857 -0.48 15.32 20.79
CA LEU A 857 -1.58 14.51 21.35
C LEU A 857 -2.33 13.76 20.24
N ALA A 858 -2.63 14.44 19.13
CA ALA A 858 -3.36 13.85 18.01
C ALA A 858 -2.56 12.72 17.33
N ASP A 859 -1.25 12.92 17.12
CA ASP A 859 -0.36 11.91 16.52
C ASP A 859 -0.29 10.65 17.39
N ALA A 860 -0.08 10.81 18.71
CA ALA A 860 -0.01 9.68 19.63
C ALA A 860 -1.35 8.93 19.72
N HIS A 861 -2.47 9.64 19.80
CA HIS A 861 -3.79 9.01 19.83
C HIS A 861 -4.09 8.23 18.54
N ARG A 862 -3.87 8.83 17.36
CA ARG A 862 -4.06 8.14 16.07
C ARG A 862 -3.16 6.93 15.93
N PHE A 863 -1.88 7.06 16.26
CA PHE A 863 -0.91 5.96 16.18
C PHE A 863 -1.32 4.80 17.09
N CYS A 864 -1.57 5.07 18.38
CA CYS A 864 -1.89 4.02 19.34
C CYS A 864 -3.23 3.34 19.01
N ALA A 865 -4.23 4.10 18.54
CA ALA A 865 -5.52 3.54 18.13
C ALA A 865 -5.37 2.61 16.91
N SER A 866 -4.63 3.05 15.89
CA SER A 866 -4.37 2.26 14.69
C SER A 866 -3.58 0.98 15.00
N ALA A 867 -2.48 1.10 15.75
CA ALA A 867 -1.66 -0.05 16.14
C ALA A 867 -2.47 -1.08 16.96
N ARG A 868 -3.30 -0.60 17.90
CA ARG A 868 -4.17 -1.46 18.71
C ARG A 868 -5.24 -2.17 17.87
N ASN A 869 -5.85 -1.47 16.91
CA ASN A 869 -6.80 -2.06 15.97
C ASN A 869 -6.16 -3.17 15.12
N ARG A 870 -5.00 -2.88 14.50
CA ARG A 870 -4.26 -3.89 13.72
C ARG A 870 -3.88 -5.10 14.55
N TRP A 871 -3.38 -4.85 15.76
CA TRP A 871 -2.96 -5.93 16.64
C TRP A 871 -4.14 -6.83 17.06
N THR A 872 -5.29 -6.22 17.35
CA THR A 872 -6.52 -6.96 17.68
C THR A 872 -6.97 -7.85 16.51
N LEU A 873 -6.96 -7.32 15.29
CA LEU A 873 -7.33 -8.08 14.10
C LEU A 873 -6.39 -9.29 13.90
N LEU A 874 -5.07 -9.05 13.91
CA LEU A 874 -4.06 -10.08 13.71
C LEU A 874 -4.16 -11.21 14.74
N ARG A 875 -4.24 -10.84 16.02
CA ARG A 875 -4.31 -11.81 17.14
C ARG A 875 -5.67 -12.52 17.19
N GLY A 876 -6.73 -11.84 16.76
CA GLY A 876 -8.11 -12.27 16.94
C GLY A 876 -8.64 -12.10 18.37
N ALA A 877 -7.87 -11.45 19.24
CA ALA A 877 -8.20 -11.18 20.63
C ALA A 877 -7.67 -9.79 21.02
N ARG A 878 -8.13 -9.27 22.17
CA ARG A 878 -7.67 -7.96 22.68
C ARG A 878 -6.15 -7.95 22.85
N GLY A 879 -5.52 -6.83 22.49
CA GLY A 879 -4.09 -6.62 22.71
C GLY A 879 -3.82 -5.13 22.92
N ASP A 880 -3.33 -4.77 24.10
CA ASP A 880 -3.17 -3.38 24.52
C ASP A 880 -1.69 -2.92 24.58
N ALA A 881 -0.75 -3.81 24.25
CA ALA A 881 0.69 -3.52 24.14
C ALA A 881 1.27 -3.99 22.80
N LEU A 882 2.37 -3.35 22.35
CA LEU A 882 3.11 -3.84 21.18
C LEU A 882 3.73 -5.21 21.47
N PRO A 883 3.61 -6.19 20.57
CA PRO A 883 4.21 -7.50 20.75
C PRO A 883 5.74 -7.48 20.57
N SER A 884 6.35 -8.65 20.74
CA SER A 884 7.78 -8.90 20.50
C SER A 884 7.97 -9.98 19.44
N GLY A 885 9.20 -10.15 18.94
CA GLY A 885 9.55 -11.22 18.00
C GLY A 885 8.76 -11.15 16.69
N ASP A 886 8.31 -12.30 16.20
CA ASP A 886 7.62 -12.43 14.90
C ASP A 886 6.29 -11.68 14.86
N ASP A 887 5.59 -11.59 15.99
CA ASP A 887 4.33 -10.86 16.09
C ASP A 887 4.53 -9.34 15.93
N LEU A 888 5.66 -8.81 16.39
CA LEU A 888 6.04 -7.41 16.11
C LEU A 888 6.28 -7.21 14.62
N ALA A 889 6.89 -8.18 13.93
CA ALA A 889 7.06 -8.10 12.49
C ALA A 889 5.72 -8.17 11.76
N ARG A 890 4.80 -9.05 12.15
CA ARG A 890 3.42 -9.11 11.59
C ARG A 890 2.69 -7.79 11.77
N LEU A 891 2.72 -7.21 12.97
CA LEU A 891 2.09 -5.93 13.26
C LEU A 891 2.72 -4.78 12.46
N ALA A 892 4.05 -4.70 12.40
CA ALA A 892 4.75 -3.68 11.63
C ALA A 892 4.39 -3.74 10.15
N ARG A 893 4.33 -4.95 9.57
CA ARG A 893 3.89 -5.16 8.19
C ARG A 893 2.46 -4.71 7.94
N SER A 894 1.55 -5.02 8.86
CA SER A 894 0.16 -4.57 8.78
C SER A 894 0.01 -3.04 8.84
N LEU A 895 1.04 -2.34 9.33
CA LEU A 895 1.12 -0.88 9.41
C LEU A 895 2.06 -0.29 8.35
N ALA A 896 2.49 -1.09 7.38
CA ALA A 896 3.42 -0.72 6.31
C ALA A 896 4.75 -0.11 6.82
N THR A 897 5.30 -0.65 7.90
CA THR A 897 6.57 -0.23 8.51
C THR A 897 7.44 -1.43 8.88
N SER A 898 8.67 -1.18 9.35
CA SER A 898 9.57 -2.20 9.89
C SER A 898 9.39 -2.37 11.40
N PRO A 899 9.83 -3.50 12.01
CA PRO A 899 9.75 -3.69 13.45
C PRO A 899 10.43 -2.58 14.27
N SER A 900 11.61 -2.13 13.82
CA SER A 900 12.34 -1.01 14.43
C SER A 900 11.61 0.31 14.21
N GLY A 901 11.17 0.58 12.98
CA GLY A 901 10.40 1.76 12.63
C GLY A 901 9.14 1.91 13.47
N LEU A 902 8.41 0.81 13.72
CA LEU A 902 7.22 0.80 14.57
C LEU A 902 7.53 1.20 16.02
N ARG A 903 8.59 0.64 16.61
CA ARG A 903 9.00 0.96 17.99
C ARG A 903 9.53 2.39 18.12
N ASP A 904 10.28 2.85 17.13
CA ASP A 904 10.81 4.21 17.11
C ASP A 904 9.69 5.24 16.91
N GLU A 905 8.71 4.95 16.05
CA GLU A 905 7.49 5.73 15.89
C GLU A 905 6.73 5.81 17.21
N PHE A 906 6.41 4.67 17.83
CA PHE A 906 5.74 4.60 19.12
C PHE A 906 6.45 5.49 20.14
N ARG A 907 7.75 5.29 20.36
CA ARG A 907 8.55 6.07 21.31
C ARG A 907 8.55 7.55 20.97
N ARG A 908 8.55 7.93 19.70
CA ARG A 908 8.56 9.34 19.29
C ARG A 908 7.23 10.01 19.63
N VAL A 909 6.11 9.39 19.25
CA VAL A 909 4.78 9.99 19.44
C VAL A 909 4.37 9.98 20.92
N THR A 910 4.58 8.88 21.64
CA THR A 910 4.19 8.78 23.05
C THR A 910 5.05 9.66 23.95
N ARG A 911 6.36 9.79 23.71
CA ARG A 911 7.21 10.74 24.47
C ARG A 911 6.78 12.19 24.26
N ARG A 912 6.39 12.57 23.04
CA ARG A 912 5.90 13.93 22.74
C ARG A 912 4.57 14.19 23.45
N ALA A 913 3.61 13.28 23.34
CA ALA A 913 2.34 13.37 24.04
C ALA A 913 2.53 13.40 25.56
N ARG A 914 3.37 12.53 26.11
CA ARG A 914 3.65 12.50 27.55
C ARG A 914 4.18 13.82 28.07
N ARG A 915 5.08 14.50 27.34
CA ARG A 915 5.55 15.85 27.73
C ARG A 915 4.40 16.87 27.81
N VAL A 916 3.40 16.77 26.95
CA VAL A 916 2.20 17.62 27.01
C VAL A 916 1.38 17.26 28.25
N VAL A 917 1.13 15.97 28.48
CA VAL A 917 0.38 15.48 29.65
C VAL A 917 1.05 15.90 30.96
N GLU A 918 2.36 15.74 31.11
CA GLU A 918 3.08 16.15 32.32
C GLU A 918 2.90 17.65 32.61
N ARG A 919 2.98 18.50 31.58
CA ARG A 919 2.78 19.95 31.75
C ARG A 919 1.33 20.33 32.01
N ARG A 920 0.40 19.78 31.22
CA ARG A 920 -0.99 20.23 31.15
C ARG A 920 -1.90 19.48 32.12
N PHE A 921 -1.73 18.17 32.25
CA PHE A 921 -2.52 17.33 33.15
C PHE A 921 -1.94 17.33 34.57
N TYR A 922 -0.64 17.08 34.76
CA TYR A 922 -0.02 16.98 36.10
C TYR A 922 0.49 18.32 36.66
N GLY A 923 0.79 19.30 35.81
CA GLY A 923 1.33 20.60 36.23
C GLY A 923 2.82 20.58 36.56
N THR A 924 3.57 19.60 36.07
CA THR A 924 5.01 19.43 36.31
C THR A 924 5.83 19.98 35.15
N ALA A 925 6.89 20.75 35.45
CA ALA A 925 7.86 21.18 34.44
C ALA A 925 8.66 19.98 33.90
N PRO A 926 9.02 19.95 32.59
CA PRO A 926 9.81 18.85 32.05
C PRO A 926 11.20 18.78 32.71
N PRO A 927 11.75 17.58 32.98
CA PRO A 927 13.12 17.47 33.48
C PRO A 927 14.09 18.05 32.44
N ALA A 928 15.06 18.84 32.90
CA ALA A 928 16.08 19.43 32.06
C ALA A 928 16.86 18.33 31.30
N PRO A 929 17.20 18.54 30.02
CA PRO A 929 17.93 17.54 29.25
C PRO A 929 19.34 17.37 29.81
N GLY A 930 19.57 16.28 30.57
CA GLY A 930 20.91 15.91 31.06
C GLY A 930 21.00 15.28 32.46
N GLY A 931 19.93 15.28 33.27
CA GLY A 931 19.97 14.70 34.62
C GLY A 931 19.78 13.19 34.62
N ARG A 932 20.81 12.41 34.99
CA ARG A 932 20.65 10.97 35.33
C ARG A 932 19.60 10.84 36.44
N ALA A 933 18.71 9.86 36.30
CA ALA A 933 17.75 9.48 37.34
C ALA A 933 18.51 9.11 38.63
N SER A 934 18.25 9.83 39.71
CA SER A 934 18.53 9.32 41.06
C SER A 934 17.45 8.29 41.40
N PRO A 935 17.82 7.15 41.99
CA PRO A 935 16.83 6.18 42.45
C PRO A 935 16.05 6.83 43.60
N ARG A 936 14.72 6.84 43.51
CA ARG A 936 13.86 7.22 44.64
C ARG A 936 13.58 5.97 45.50
N PRO A 937 13.41 6.16 46.82
CA PRO A 937 13.39 5.09 47.83
C PRO A 937 12.18 4.16 47.71
#